data_AF-A0A0F0FRE9-F1
#
_entry.id   AF-A0A0F0FRE9-F1
#
_cell.length_a   1.000
_cell.length_b   1.000
_cell.length_c   1.000
_cell.angle_alpha   90.00
_cell.angle_beta   90.00
_cell.angle_gamma   90.00
#
_symmetry.space_group_name_H-M   'P 1'
#
loop_
_entity.id
_entity.type
_entity.pdbx_description
1 polymer ?
#
loop_
_entity_poly.entity_id
_entity_poly.type
_entity_poly.pdbx_seq_one_letter_code
_entity_poly.pdbx_strand_id
1 'polypeptide(L)'
;MTRAWLGALLAALAAWLSPAQAQTLASASARTPNIAFHYGSKPPVDSLQAFDIAVVEPDSGFDPRTAATPKTQWFSYVSIGEVYPSRPYLKDIPKAWLTGNNDAWGAKVVDQAAEGWPAFYVDKVITPLWQRGFRGFFLDTLDSYQLVAKTDAERVRQEAGMVAVIRAIKARYPEARLIFNRGFEILPQVSQLAYAVAFESLYRGWDQAGKRYTEVSDADRNWLLGQARTIREQYRLPVISIDYCPPAGRKCARDTAARIRALDIIPYVADPGLQTVGIGNIEVMPRRVLMMQDRDPGVLVDRSPGVRFVAMPLNYLGYRVDFAEASEPLPEVGPDRYAGVVIWLGGARDQPMRFANWVQKLIEQGVPVVFMNDFGGPIGGPLAAALKLKSVKGKVSGPVEVVSKDPMMGFEMPVAPDRTQAVAVQVREGGGSRSLLRLRSGTLTYDAAAITSWGGYVLSPYAVRQSAGTDQSRWILQPLSFLREALRLPAMPVPDVTTENGRRLLTIHIDGDGFASRAEIPGGGFSGEVLFREIFDRYRLPMTMSIIQGEVASDGMYPRLTAELEPIARKIFAQPYVEVASHTFSHPFEWGRTVPAATRPGNNNEVANEGANEGAGDFHLAIRGYRMDLRREIGGSIDYINRTLAPAGKPVSLLLWSGDCQPPAAAIKLADQAGVLNMNGGDTLITRSNPSWTQISPLGINKPDGTFQVFAPNQNENVYTNLWHGPYYGFERVIETYELTDRPLRFKPVNIYYHSYSGTKVASLRALRKVYDYVLGQQLMPLHATDYVRKVIDWQGMAVARELGGDGEQAGAWIVRGDGNLRNVRWTGTGVPDVAGSQGVTGTSAAPGGGVYVHLADGASRIVMRAASAAAVPAGPEIAEASGFVRNWQHAGEDGAQQIRFEFSGYTKPFFRLTGADRCRVAIDGKPVQGVRERGTLRFDTMPVSNPDNAKQSVEITCAA
;
A
#
# COMPACT_ATOMS: atom_id res chain seq x y z
N MET A 1 -64.95 0.34 45.85
CA MET A 1 -64.06 0.13 47.01
C MET A 1 -62.98 -0.85 46.57
N THR A 2 -61.68 -0.63 46.69
CA THR A 2 -60.90 0.48 47.27
C THR A 2 -59.44 0.12 47.04
N ARG A 3 -58.66 1.10 46.57
CA ARG A 3 -57.32 1.45 47.07
C ARG A 3 -56.46 0.32 47.67
N ALA A 4 -55.61 -0.26 46.84
CA ALA A 4 -54.22 -0.61 47.13
C ALA A 4 -53.58 -0.93 45.76
N TRP A 5 -52.25 -0.81 45.59
CA TRP A 5 -51.48 -1.09 44.35
C TRP A 5 -51.16 0.08 43.40
N LEU A 6 -51.17 1.33 43.88
CA LEU A 6 -50.54 2.47 43.16
C LEU A 6 -49.52 3.26 43.98
N GLY A 7 -49.02 2.69 45.09
CA GLY A 7 -48.09 3.36 46.02
C GLY A 7 -46.64 2.84 46.02
N ALA A 8 -46.29 1.81 45.26
CA ALA A 8 -44.97 1.16 45.32
C ALA A 8 -44.11 1.28 44.05
N LEU A 9 -44.61 1.93 42.99
CA LEU A 9 -43.92 2.04 41.70
C LEU A 9 -43.27 3.42 41.42
N LEU A 10 -43.39 4.37 42.34
CA LEU A 10 -42.83 5.73 42.20
C LEU A 10 -41.64 6.04 43.14
N ALA A 11 -41.21 5.08 43.96
CA ALA A 11 -40.03 5.23 44.83
C ALA A 11 -38.83 4.34 44.42
N ALA A 12 -38.96 3.47 43.40
CA ALA A 12 -37.88 2.61 42.93
C ALA A 12 -37.20 3.08 41.63
N LEU A 13 -37.64 4.20 41.05
CA LEU A 13 -37.08 4.79 39.81
C LEU A 13 -36.22 6.05 40.05
N ALA A 14 -36.01 6.45 41.31
CA ALA A 14 -35.25 7.65 41.67
C ALA A 14 -33.89 7.37 42.36
N ALA A 15 -33.41 6.11 42.36
CA ALA A 15 -32.14 5.73 43.00
C ALA A 15 -31.10 5.11 42.03
N TRP A 16 -31.25 5.29 40.72
CA TRP A 16 -30.32 4.81 39.68
C TRP A 16 -29.77 5.94 38.80
N LEU A 17 -29.59 7.13 39.37
CA LEU A 17 -28.80 8.20 38.75
C LEU A 17 -27.63 8.54 39.68
N SER A 18 -26.66 7.62 39.75
CA SER A 18 -25.33 7.94 40.28
C SER A 18 -24.71 9.05 39.42
N PRO A 19 -24.05 10.08 39.99
CA PRO A 19 -23.35 11.13 39.22
C PRO A 19 -22.07 10.64 38.50
N ALA A 20 -21.85 9.33 38.43
CA ALA A 20 -20.58 8.72 38.01
C ALA A 20 -20.36 8.67 36.48
N GLN A 21 -21.21 9.29 35.68
CA GLN A 21 -21.04 9.41 34.21
C GLN A 21 -20.73 10.83 33.73
N ALA A 22 -20.51 11.79 34.63
CA ALA A 22 -20.17 13.17 34.27
C ALA A 22 -18.72 13.59 34.60
N GLN A 23 -17.85 12.66 35.02
CA GLN A 23 -16.46 12.99 35.42
C GLN A 23 -15.37 12.06 34.83
N THR A 24 -15.59 11.48 33.65
CA THR A 24 -14.50 10.82 32.87
C THR A 24 -14.04 11.65 31.65
N LEU A 25 -14.40 12.93 31.58
CA LEU A 25 -13.91 13.87 30.55
C LEU A 25 -12.66 14.67 30.96
N ALA A 26 -12.01 14.31 32.06
CA ALA A 26 -10.78 14.96 32.51
C ALA A 26 -9.63 13.94 32.57
N SER A 27 -8.53 14.27 31.89
CA SER A 27 -7.25 13.54 31.87
C SER A 27 -7.08 12.43 30.82
N ALA A 28 -7.37 12.76 29.56
CA ALA A 28 -6.45 12.42 28.48
C ALA A 28 -6.16 13.74 27.79
N SER A 29 -4.90 14.19 27.78
CA SER A 29 -4.49 15.28 26.88
C SER A 29 -4.89 14.86 25.47
N ALA A 30 -5.98 15.44 24.95
CA ALA A 30 -6.49 15.12 23.62
C ALA A 30 -5.39 15.50 22.63
N ARG A 31 -4.70 14.48 22.12
CA ARG A 31 -3.54 14.68 21.25
C ARG A 31 -3.97 15.52 20.05
N THR A 32 -3.20 16.58 19.80
CA THR A 32 -3.41 17.47 18.65
C THR A 32 -3.37 16.66 17.34
N PRO A 33 -4.38 16.77 16.46
CA PRO A 33 -4.44 15.98 15.24
C PRO A 33 -3.31 16.35 14.27
N ASN A 34 -2.82 15.37 13.51
CA ASN A 34 -1.97 15.62 12.36
C ASN A 34 -2.85 15.93 11.15
N ILE A 35 -2.60 17.05 10.48
CA ILE A 35 -3.43 17.55 9.39
C ILE A 35 -2.58 17.75 8.14
N ALA A 36 -3.14 17.41 6.98
CA ALA A 36 -2.55 17.71 5.68
C ALA A 36 -3.53 18.48 4.77
N PHE A 37 -2.97 19.24 3.83
CA PHE A 37 -3.68 19.97 2.79
C PHE A 37 -3.10 19.58 1.42
N HIS A 38 -3.96 19.16 0.49
CA HIS A 38 -3.52 18.77 -0.85
C HIS A 38 -4.57 19.09 -1.93
N TYR A 39 -4.29 20.07 -2.78
CA TYR A 39 -5.19 20.55 -3.84
C TYR A 39 -4.79 20.12 -5.25
N GLY A 40 -3.81 19.22 -5.37
CA GLY A 40 -3.49 18.59 -6.65
C GLY A 40 -4.64 17.73 -7.20
N SER A 41 -4.74 17.61 -8.52
CA SER A 41 -5.83 16.92 -9.24
C SER A 41 -5.89 15.40 -9.00
N LYS A 42 -4.86 14.80 -8.40
CA LYS A 42 -4.82 13.38 -8.01
C LYS A 42 -4.24 13.26 -6.60
N PRO A 43 -5.09 13.34 -5.55
CA PRO A 43 -4.63 13.22 -4.17
C PRO A 43 -3.94 11.86 -3.95
N PRO A 44 -2.70 11.83 -3.42
CA PRO A 44 -2.01 10.59 -3.10
C PRO A 44 -2.59 9.99 -1.81
N VAL A 45 -3.72 9.28 -1.94
CA VAL A 45 -4.48 8.69 -0.82
C VAL A 45 -3.60 7.81 0.08
N ASP A 46 -2.69 7.07 -0.53
CA ASP A 46 -1.69 6.22 0.13
C ASP A 46 -0.75 7.00 1.06
N SER A 47 -0.37 8.22 0.70
CA SER A 47 0.45 9.08 1.57
C SER A 47 -0.39 9.87 2.56
N LEU A 48 -1.54 10.40 2.12
CA LEU A 48 -2.42 11.25 2.93
C LEU A 48 -3.09 10.50 4.08
N GLN A 49 -3.23 9.17 3.98
CA GLN A 49 -3.75 8.36 5.09
C GLN A 49 -2.83 8.32 6.33
N ALA A 50 -1.60 8.82 6.23
CA ALA A 50 -0.71 8.99 7.38
C ALA A 50 -1.27 10.01 8.40
N PHE A 51 -2.10 10.95 7.93
CA PHE A 51 -2.64 12.05 8.73
C PHE A 51 -4.01 11.69 9.31
N ASP A 52 -4.34 12.29 10.45
CA ASP A 52 -5.64 12.11 11.09
C ASP A 52 -6.73 12.87 10.30
N ILE A 53 -6.36 13.98 9.66
CA ILE A 53 -7.22 14.78 8.76
C ILE A 53 -6.47 15.10 7.47
N ALA A 54 -7.14 14.94 6.33
CA ALA A 54 -6.64 15.37 5.03
C ALA A 54 -7.67 16.26 4.33
N VAL A 55 -7.30 17.51 4.06
CA VAL A 55 -8.11 18.49 3.34
C VAL A 55 -7.75 18.42 1.85
N VAL A 56 -8.74 18.16 1.00
CA VAL A 56 -8.55 17.99 -0.44
C VAL A 56 -9.44 18.90 -1.28
N GLU A 57 -9.01 19.18 -2.51
CA GLU A 57 -9.82 19.87 -3.51
C GLU A 57 -10.97 18.95 -3.97
N PRO A 58 -12.25 19.31 -3.75
CA PRO A 58 -13.40 18.45 -4.07
C PRO A 58 -13.54 18.10 -5.55
N ASP A 59 -13.01 18.94 -6.46
CA ASP A 59 -13.10 18.73 -7.91
C ASP A 59 -11.94 17.87 -8.47
N SER A 60 -11.10 17.30 -7.59
CA SER A 60 -10.02 16.36 -7.96
C SER A 60 -10.50 14.98 -8.44
N GLY A 61 -11.80 14.69 -8.34
CA GLY A 61 -12.36 13.37 -8.65
C GLY A 61 -12.21 12.33 -7.53
N PHE A 62 -11.64 12.70 -6.38
CA PHE A 62 -11.58 11.83 -5.21
C PHE A 62 -12.96 11.61 -4.56
N ASP A 63 -13.24 10.36 -4.19
CA ASP A 63 -14.44 9.96 -3.43
C ASP A 63 -14.03 9.31 -2.10
N PRO A 64 -14.27 9.97 -0.95
CA PRO A 64 -13.88 9.42 0.36
C PRO A 64 -14.64 8.13 0.71
N ARG A 65 -15.78 7.84 0.08
CA ARG A 65 -16.57 6.62 0.35
C ARG A 65 -15.93 5.36 -0.20
N THR A 66 -15.08 5.50 -1.22
CA THR A 66 -14.38 4.37 -1.84
C THR A 66 -12.95 4.22 -1.30
N ALA A 67 -12.49 5.13 -0.44
CA ALA A 67 -11.16 5.10 0.14
C ALA A 67 -11.14 4.21 1.39
N ALA A 68 -10.43 3.07 1.34
CA ALA A 68 -10.22 2.19 2.48
C ALA A 68 -9.20 2.79 3.48
N THR A 69 -9.56 3.90 4.12
CA THR A 69 -8.68 4.70 5.01
C THR A 69 -9.36 4.94 6.37
N PRO A 70 -9.58 3.87 7.17
CA PRO A 70 -10.48 3.91 8.34
C PRO A 70 -10.04 4.85 9.47
N LYS A 71 -8.84 5.43 9.38
CA LYS A 71 -8.19 6.24 10.42
C LYS A 71 -7.91 7.68 9.97
N THR A 72 -8.36 8.07 8.77
CA THR A 72 -8.21 9.42 8.22
C THR A 72 -9.57 10.03 7.95
N GLN A 73 -9.76 11.26 8.42
CA GLN A 73 -10.96 12.04 8.12
C GLN A 73 -10.71 12.93 6.91
N TRP A 74 -11.52 12.74 5.87
CA TRP A 74 -11.43 13.54 4.65
C TRP A 74 -12.26 14.81 4.77
N PHE A 75 -11.59 15.94 4.59
CA PHE A 75 -12.18 17.28 4.60
C PHE A 75 -12.15 17.84 3.18
N SER A 76 -13.17 18.61 2.83
CA SER A 76 -13.21 19.33 1.55
C SER A 76 -12.75 20.77 1.74
N TYR A 77 -11.90 21.26 0.84
CA TYR A 77 -11.74 22.69 0.64
C TYR A 77 -13.04 23.31 0.15
N VAL A 78 -13.44 24.45 0.72
CA VAL A 78 -14.52 25.29 0.20
C VAL A 78 -14.19 26.77 0.43
N SER A 79 -14.51 27.63 -0.53
CA SER A 79 -14.30 29.08 -0.46
C SER A 79 -15.63 29.78 -0.21
N ILE A 80 -15.75 30.55 0.88
CA ILE A 80 -17.01 31.24 1.24
C ILE A 80 -17.07 32.66 0.68
N GLY A 81 -15.98 33.42 0.85
CA GLY A 81 -15.87 34.80 0.41
C GLY A 81 -15.73 34.95 -1.10
N GLU A 82 -15.25 33.91 -1.77
CA GLU A 82 -14.92 33.95 -3.19
C GLU A 82 -15.47 32.74 -3.96
N VAL A 83 -15.60 32.91 -5.27
CA VAL A 83 -15.96 31.84 -6.19
C VAL A 83 -15.06 31.86 -7.43
N TYR A 84 -14.41 30.73 -7.70
CA TYR A 84 -13.57 30.55 -8.88
C TYR A 84 -14.41 30.31 -10.15
N PRO A 85 -13.97 30.80 -11.32
CA PRO A 85 -14.66 30.58 -12.60
C PRO A 85 -14.89 29.10 -12.96
N SER A 86 -14.04 28.20 -12.45
CA SER A 86 -14.15 26.76 -12.67
C SER A 86 -15.28 26.10 -11.88
N ARG A 87 -15.84 26.75 -10.85
CA ARG A 87 -16.86 26.14 -9.98
C ARG A 87 -18.18 25.96 -10.74
N PRO A 88 -18.75 24.75 -10.79
CA PRO A 88 -19.95 24.49 -11.57
C PRO A 88 -21.18 25.26 -11.07
N TYR A 89 -21.22 25.62 -9.78
CA TYR A 89 -22.31 26.38 -9.16
C TYR A 89 -22.24 27.89 -9.40
N LEU A 90 -21.16 28.42 -10.00
CA LEU A 90 -21.03 29.86 -10.29
C LEU A 90 -22.19 30.39 -11.15
N LYS A 91 -22.63 29.60 -12.13
CA LYS A 91 -23.74 29.97 -13.03
C LYS A 91 -25.08 30.13 -12.30
N ASP A 92 -25.22 29.52 -11.12
CA ASP A 92 -26.43 29.56 -10.31
C ASP A 92 -26.41 30.75 -9.33
N ILE A 93 -25.29 31.45 -9.19
CA ILE A 93 -25.15 32.63 -8.32
C ILE A 93 -25.76 33.86 -9.02
N PRO A 94 -26.75 34.54 -8.41
CA PRO A 94 -27.26 35.82 -8.91
C PRO A 94 -26.13 36.84 -9.13
N LYS A 95 -26.10 37.47 -10.31
CA LYS A 95 -25.04 38.45 -10.66
C LYS A 95 -24.93 39.60 -9.65
N ALA A 96 -26.04 39.99 -9.03
CA ALA A 96 -26.08 41.05 -8.02
C ALA A 96 -25.32 40.69 -6.73
N TRP A 97 -25.05 39.42 -6.46
CA TRP A 97 -24.28 38.98 -5.30
C TRP A 97 -22.76 38.99 -5.57
N LEU A 98 -22.32 39.25 -6.80
CA LEU A 98 -20.89 39.29 -7.15
C LEU A 98 -20.41 40.75 -7.10
N THR A 99 -19.75 41.14 -6.01
CA THR A 99 -19.47 42.54 -5.65
C THR A 99 -18.07 43.02 -6.01
N GLY A 100 -17.16 42.12 -6.40
CA GLY A 100 -15.82 42.49 -6.82
C GLY A 100 -15.03 41.31 -7.38
N ASN A 101 -13.74 41.53 -7.64
CA ASN A 101 -12.79 40.51 -8.07
C ASN A 101 -11.56 40.52 -7.17
N ASN A 102 -10.98 39.35 -6.97
CA ASN A 102 -9.64 39.18 -6.43
C ASN A 102 -8.70 38.83 -7.59
N ASP A 103 -8.11 39.86 -8.21
CA ASP A 103 -7.32 39.71 -9.44
C ASP A 103 -6.07 38.84 -9.25
N ALA A 104 -5.50 38.80 -8.03
CA ALA A 104 -4.33 37.96 -7.72
C ALA A 104 -4.64 36.46 -7.83
N TRP A 105 -5.88 36.06 -7.60
CA TRP A 105 -6.35 34.67 -7.61
C TRP A 105 -7.35 34.37 -8.73
N GLY A 106 -7.77 35.38 -9.49
CA GLY A 106 -8.73 35.24 -10.59
C GLY A 106 -10.12 34.80 -10.12
N ALA A 107 -10.49 35.14 -8.89
CA ALA A 107 -11.77 34.76 -8.27
C ALA A 107 -12.71 35.96 -8.14
N LYS A 108 -14.02 35.69 -8.04
CA LYS A 108 -15.03 36.74 -7.80
C LYS A 108 -15.39 36.81 -6.32
N VAL A 109 -15.46 38.01 -5.76
CA VAL A 109 -15.88 38.26 -4.38
C VAL A 109 -17.40 38.24 -4.30
N VAL A 110 -17.94 37.50 -3.32
CA VAL A 110 -19.38 37.35 -3.09
C VAL A 110 -19.84 38.24 -1.93
N ASP A 111 -20.97 38.92 -2.10
CA ASP A 111 -21.69 39.63 -1.04
C ASP A 111 -22.21 38.64 0.00
N GLN A 112 -21.57 38.61 1.17
CA GLN A 112 -21.94 37.73 2.26
C GLN A 112 -23.26 38.14 2.91
N ALA A 113 -23.67 39.40 2.75
CA ALA A 113 -24.89 39.95 3.35
C ALA A 113 -26.14 39.70 2.49
N ALA A 114 -26.00 39.08 1.31
CA ALA A 114 -27.14 38.71 0.47
C ALA A 114 -28.05 37.71 1.20
N GLU A 115 -29.34 38.02 1.33
CA GLU A 115 -30.30 37.25 2.15
C GLU A 115 -30.37 35.75 1.77
N GLY A 116 -30.27 35.44 0.48
CA GLY A 116 -30.30 34.06 -0.03
C GLY A 116 -28.96 33.30 0.07
N TRP A 117 -27.86 33.97 0.42
CA TRP A 117 -26.52 33.37 0.39
C TRP A 117 -26.34 32.19 1.35
N PRO A 118 -26.78 32.25 2.63
CA PRO A 118 -26.65 31.12 3.55
C PRO A 118 -27.35 29.85 3.05
N ALA A 119 -28.59 29.96 2.56
CA ALA A 119 -29.34 28.83 2.03
C ALA A 119 -28.69 28.28 0.75
N PHE A 120 -28.31 29.18 -0.18
CA PHE A 120 -27.59 28.80 -1.39
C PHE A 120 -26.31 28.02 -1.08
N TYR A 121 -25.49 28.52 -0.15
CA TYR A 121 -24.21 27.91 0.17
C TYR A 121 -24.38 26.51 0.77
N VAL A 122 -25.34 26.34 1.68
CA VAL A 122 -25.67 25.03 2.25
C VAL A 122 -26.16 24.06 1.18
N ASP A 123 -27.08 24.48 0.31
CA ASP A 123 -27.74 23.59 -0.64
C ASP A 123 -26.87 23.27 -1.87
N LYS A 124 -26.10 24.24 -2.37
CA LYS A 124 -25.34 24.13 -3.62
C LYS A 124 -23.88 23.76 -3.43
N VAL A 125 -23.30 24.03 -2.25
CA VAL A 125 -21.88 23.75 -1.97
C VAL A 125 -21.73 22.64 -0.94
N ILE A 126 -22.31 22.78 0.25
CA ILE A 126 -22.09 21.82 1.36
C ILE A 126 -22.85 20.51 1.17
N THR A 127 -24.13 20.57 0.79
CA THR A 127 -24.99 19.39 0.67
C THR A 127 -24.43 18.35 -0.33
N PRO A 128 -23.98 18.72 -1.55
CA PRO A 128 -23.39 17.77 -2.48
C PRO A 128 -22.12 17.10 -1.95
N LEU A 129 -21.27 17.85 -1.24
CA LEU A 129 -20.04 17.33 -0.65
C LEU A 129 -20.33 16.39 0.53
N TRP A 130 -21.33 16.71 1.36
CA TRP A 130 -21.81 15.84 2.43
C TRP A 130 -22.33 14.50 1.87
N GLN A 131 -23.10 14.54 0.78
CA GLN A 131 -23.61 13.34 0.09
C GLN A 131 -22.49 12.50 -0.54
N ARG A 132 -21.40 13.14 -0.97
CA ARG A 132 -20.15 12.47 -1.40
C ARG A 132 -19.32 11.87 -0.26
N GLY A 133 -19.71 12.07 0.99
CA GLY A 133 -19.08 11.42 2.16
C GLY A 133 -18.14 12.31 2.97
N PHE A 134 -17.92 13.57 2.60
CA PHE A 134 -17.16 14.50 3.43
C PHE A 134 -17.90 14.80 4.74
N ARG A 135 -17.16 14.86 5.85
CA ARG A 135 -17.70 15.19 7.20
C ARG A 135 -17.02 16.40 7.84
N GLY A 136 -16.05 16.98 7.14
CA GLY A 136 -15.42 18.24 7.53
C GLY A 136 -15.14 19.14 6.34
N PHE A 137 -15.05 20.44 6.62
CA PHE A 137 -14.89 21.49 5.61
C PHE A 137 -13.84 22.49 6.08
N PHE A 138 -12.88 22.79 5.21
CA PHE A 138 -11.96 23.90 5.37
C PHE A 138 -12.55 25.12 4.68
N LEU A 139 -12.96 26.10 5.49
CA LEU A 139 -13.65 27.32 5.06
C LEU A 139 -12.62 28.41 4.80
N ASP A 140 -12.36 28.66 3.53
CA ASP A 140 -11.38 29.64 3.08
C ASP A 140 -12.02 31.00 2.74
N THR A 141 -11.19 32.02 2.54
CA THR A 141 -11.58 33.38 2.11
C THR A 141 -12.52 34.10 3.09
N LEU A 142 -12.38 33.83 4.39
CA LEU A 142 -13.22 34.41 5.44
C LEU A 142 -12.97 35.92 5.66
N ASP A 143 -11.98 36.49 4.98
CA ASP A 143 -11.52 37.88 5.04
C ASP A 143 -11.64 38.62 3.69
N SER A 144 -12.04 37.96 2.60
CA SER A 144 -12.08 38.56 1.26
C SER A 144 -13.05 39.74 1.10
N TYR A 145 -14.04 39.86 1.99
CA TYR A 145 -14.93 41.02 2.02
C TYR A 145 -14.18 42.34 2.27
N GLN A 146 -12.99 42.29 2.89
CA GLN A 146 -12.14 43.46 3.11
C GLN A 146 -11.67 44.11 1.79
N LEU A 147 -11.68 43.37 0.67
CA LEU A 147 -11.34 43.90 -0.65
C LEU A 147 -12.40 44.89 -1.16
N VAL A 148 -13.68 44.63 -0.84
CA VAL A 148 -14.82 45.39 -1.36
C VAL A 148 -15.44 46.34 -0.34
N ALA A 149 -15.47 46.00 0.95
CA ALA A 149 -16.01 46.85 2.01
C ALA A 149 -15.06 48.02 2.31
N LYS A 150 -15.55 49.27 2.15
CA LYS A 150 -14.76 50.49 2.35
C LYS A 150 -15.07 51.19 3.67
N THR A 151 -16.19 50.87 4.30
CA THR A 151 -16.63 51.42 5.59
C THR A 151 -16.77 50.34 6.67
N ASP A 152 -16.66 50.73 7.94
CA ASP A 152 -16.87 49.79 9.05
C ASP A 152 -18.28 49.22 9.07
N ALA A 153 -19.29 50.01 8.70
CA ALA A 153 -20.66 49.55 8.58
C ALA A 153 -20.82 48.45 7.51
N GLU A 154 -20.11 48.57 6.38
CA GLU A 154 -20.08 47.51 5.36
C GLU A 154 -19.40 46.25 5.86
N ARG A 155 -18.26 46.37 6.55
CA ARG A 155 -17.54 45.23 7.15
C ARG A 155 -18.43 44.46 8.13
N VAL A 156 -19.09 45.16 9.04
CA VAL A 156 -20.02 44.55 10.02
C VAL A 156 -21.17 43.81 9.31
N ARG A 157 -21.71 44.35 8.21
CA ARG A 157 -22.74 43.65 7.43
C ARG A 157 -22.21 42.37 6.77
N GLN A 158 -21.02 42.42 6.19
CA GLN A 158 -20.39 41.25 5.56
C GLN A 158 -20.06 40.17 6.61
N GLU A 159 -19.52 40.56 7.76
CA GLU A 159 -19.25 39.69 8.90
C GLU A 159 -20.53 39.02 9.41
N ALA A 160 -21.63 39.77 9.58
CA ALA A 160 -22.92 39.21 9.99
C ALA A 160 -23.46 38.18 8.99
N GLY A 161 -23.30 38.45 7.69
CA GLY A 161 -23.63 37.52 6.61
C GLY A 161 -22.81 36.23 6.67
N MET A 162 -21.50 36.34 6.84
CA MET A 162 -20.58 35.20 7.01
C MET A 162 -20.96 34.34 8.23
N VAL A 163 -21.28 34.99 9.35
CA VAL A 163 -21.78 34.31 10.56
C VAL A 163 -23.08 33.55 10.28
N ALA A 164 -24.00 34.13 9.50
CA ALA A 164 -25.25 33.48 9.11
C ALA A 164 -25.00 32.23 8.25
N VAL A 165 -24.05 32.27 7.31
CA VAL A 165 -23.64 31.10 6.51
C VAL A 165 -23.13 29.98 7.42
N ILE A 166 -22.19 30.28 8.33
CA ILE A 166 -21.60 29.28 9.24
C ILE A 166 -22.68 28.65 10.13
N ARG A 167 -23.59 29.46 10.68
CA ARG A 167 -24.72 28.98 11.48
C ARG A 167 -25.67 28.11 10.65
N ALA A 168 -25.94 28.46 9.40
CA ALA A 168 -26.77 27.66 8.51
C ALA A 168 -26.15 26.29 8.21
N ILE A 169 -24.83 26.23 7.98
CA ILE A 169 -24.09 24.98 7.80
C ILE A 169 -24.26 24.08 9.03
N LYS A 170 -24.01 24.62 10.23
CA LYS A 170 -24.11 23.85 11.48
C LYS A 170 -25.55 23.48 11.83
N ALA A 171 -26.54 24.30 11.51
CA ALA A 171 -27.94 23.99 11.71
C ALA A 171 -28.38 22.79 10.84
N ARG A 172 -27.91 22.75 9.57
CA ARG A 172 -28.24 21.65 8.65
C ARG A 172 -27.41 20.39 8.92
N TYR A 173 -26.15 20.56 9.30
CA TYR A 173 -25.17 19.50 9.54
C TYR A 173 -24.45 19.71 10.89
N PRO A 174 -25.11 19.38 12.03
CA PRO A 174 -24.54 19.61 13.36
C PRO A 174 -23.21 18.88 13.61
N GLU A 175 -22.98 17.75 12.94
CA GLU A 175 -21.75 16.96 13.06
C GLU A 175 -20.60 17.48 12.18
N ALA A 176 -20.86 18.41 11.25
CA ALA A 176 -19.83 18.95 10.38
C ALA A 176 -18.73 19.63 11.19
N ARG A 177 -17.47 19.23 10.96
CA ARG A 177 -16.28 19.85 11.54
C ARG A 177 -15.77 20.95 10.62
N LEU A 178 -15.62 22.17 11.13
CA LEU A 178 -15.28 23.34 10.32
C LEU A 178 -13.91 23.87 10.71
N ILE A 179 -12.96 23.88 9.77
CA ILE A 179 -11.67 24.54 9.97
C ILE A 179 -11.77 25.91 9.30
N PHE A 180 -11.50 26.99 10.02
CA PHE A 180 -11.57 28.34 9.47
C PHE A 180 -10.19 28.78 9.01
N ASN A 181 -10.03 29.27 7.78
CA ASN A 181 -8.83 30.02 7.40
C ASN A 181 -9.01 31.48 7.82
N ARG A 182 -8.25 31.92 8.82
CA ARG A 182 -8.38 33.23 9.48
C ARG A 182 -9.77 33.43 10.09
N GLY A 183 -10.54 34.41 9.60
CA GLY A 183 -11.85 34.78 10.12
C GLY A 183 -11.80 35.33 11.55
N PHE A 184 -10.71 36.02 11.93
CA PHE A 184 -10.48 36.47 13.31
C PHE A 184 -11.60 37.40 13.81
N GLU A 185 -12.16 38.22 12.92
CA GLU A 185 -13.20 39.22 13.22
C GLU A 185 -14.53 38.56 13.61
N ILE A 186 -14.84 37.39 13.04
CA ILE A 186 -16.11 36.68 13.30
C ILE A 186 -16.01 35.65 14.42
N LEU A 187 -14.80 35.21 14.80
CA LEU A 187 -14.58 34.20 15.84
C LEU A 187 -15.29 34.49 17.18
N PRO A 188 -15.39 35.74 17.67
CA PRO A 188 -16.15 36.03 18.88
C PRO A 188 -17.61 35.51 18.84
N GLN A 189 -18.20 35.41 17.63
CA GLN A 189 -19.59 35.03 17.42
C GLN A 189 -19.80 33.55 17.05
N VAL A 190 -18.75 32.89 16.53
CA VAL A 190 -18.85 31.53 15.96
C VAL A 190 -17.75 30.56 16.41
N SER A 191 -16.91 30.93 17.39
CA SER A 191 -15.83 30.06 17.91
C SER A 191 -16.32 28.66 18.34
N GLN A 192 -17.49 28.57 18.98
CA GLN A 192 -18.10 27.30 19.40
C GLN A 192 -18.53 26.39 18.23
N LEU A 193 -18.56 26.93 17.01
CA LEU A 193 -18.90 26.21 15.78
C LEU A 193 -17.65 25.74 15.01
N ALA A 194 -16.48 26.28 15.35
CA ALA A 194 -15.21 25.94 14.74
C ALA A 194 -14.59 24.68 15.38
N TYR A 195 -13.95 23.87 14.55
CA TYR A 195 -13.15 22.72 14.96
C TYR A 195 -11.68 23.12 15.16
N ALA A 196 -11.15 23.97 14.30
CA ALA A 196 -9.81 24.56 14.39
C ALA A 196 -9.74 25.86 13.58
N VAL A 197 -8.69 26.65 13.78
CA VAL A 197 -8.41 27.86 12.99
C VAL A 197 -7.03 27.75 12.35
N ALA A 198 -6.96 27.92 11.03
CA ALA A 198 -5.73 28.01 10.27
C ALA A 198 -5.40 29.47 9.91
N PHE A 199 -4.15 29.74 9.57
CA PHE A 199 -3.76 30.96 8.89
C PHE A 199 -2.51 30.74 8.03
N GLU A 200 -2.31 31.65 7.08
CA GLU A 200 -1.18 31.64 6.12
C GLU A 200 -0.53 33.02 6.13
N SER A 201 0.76 33.18 6.48
CA SER A 201 1.74 32.18 6.97
C SER A 201 2.53 32.76 8.15
N LEU A 202 3.24 31.93 8.94
CA LEU A 202 3.94 32.41 10.16
C LEU A 202 5.41 32.81 9.95
N TYR A 203 6.14 32.06 9.13
CA TYR A 203 7.57 32.26 8.89
C TYR A 203 7.91 32.36 7.39
N ARG A 204 7.34 31.47 6.57
CA ARG A 204 7.59 31.31 5.16
C ARG A 204 6.29 31.53 4.39
N GLY A 205 6.20 32.68 3.72
CA GLY A 205 5.02 33.09 2.95
C GLY A 205 5.17 32.85 1.46
N TRP A 206 4.08 33.13 0.75
CA TRP A 206 4.03 33.15 -0.71
C TRP A 206 3.43 34.48 -1.19
N ASP A 207 4.19 35.20 -2.01
CA ASP A 207 3.70 36.39 -2.72
C ASP A 207 3.11 35.95 -4.05
N GLN A 208 1.78 35.89 -4.12
CA GLN A 208 1.04 35.45 -5.30
C GLN A 208 1.20 36.38 -6.51
N ALA A 209 1.28 37.70 -6.28
CA ALA A 209 1.44 38.67 -7.36
C ALA A 209 2.85 38.58 -7.98
N GLY A 210 3.88 38.45 -7.13
CA GLY A 210 5.27 38.28 -7.54
C GLY A 210 5.68 36.84 -7.89
N LYS A 211 4.82 35.86 -7.62
CA LYS A 211 5.07 34.41 -7.74
C LYS A 211 6.40 33.97 -7.11
N ARG A 212 6.64 34.37 -5.86
CA ARG A 212 7.89 34.11 -5.15
C ARG A 212 7.66 33.76 -3.68
N TYR A 213 8.54 32.93 -3.15
CA TYR A 213 8.62 32.66 -1.72
C TYR A 213 9.15 33.89 -0.98
N THR A 214 8.56 34.19 0.18
CA THR A 214 8.92 35.34 1.01
C THR A 214 9.11 34.94 2.47
N GLU A 215 9.76 35.80 3.25
CA GLU A 215 9.73 35.70 4.70
C GLU A 215 8.62 36.59 5.26
N VAL A 216 7.91 36.07 6.26
CA VAL A 216 6.86 36.82 6.95
C VAL A 216 7.53 37.86 7.85
N SER A 217 7.11 39.12 7.74
CA SER A 217 7.68 40.24 8.49
C SER A 217 7.48 40.03 10.00
N ASP A 218 8.37 40.61 10.82
CA ASP A 218 8.24 40.47 12.28
C ASP A 218 6.95 41.12 12.80
N ALA A 219 6.46 42.19 12.16
CA ALA A 219 5.20 42.83 12.51
C ALA A 219 4.00 41.89 12.28
N ASP A 220 3.90 41.31 11.08
CA ASP A 220 2.80 40.39 10.74
C ASP A 220 2.88 39.12 11.58
N ARG A 221 4.09 38.59 11.80
CA ARG A 221 4.31 37.41 12.65
C ARG A 221 3.84 37.69 14.08
N ASN A 222 4.23 38.81 14.67
CA ASN A 222 3.83 39.16 16.04
C ASN A 222 2.31 39.34 16.16
N TRP A 223 1.68 39.94 15.15
CA TRP A 223 0.22 40.05 15.09
C TRP A 223 -0.46 38.68 15.03
N LEU A 224 -0.01 37.79 14.14
CA LEU A 224 -0.52 36.42 14.01
C LEU A 224 -0.31 35.60 15.30
N LEU A 225 0.83 35.75 15.98
CA LEU A 225 1.06 35.10 17.28
C LEU A 225 0.09 35.61 18.36
N GLY A 226 -0.27 36.89 18.32
CA GLY A 226 -1.33 37.46 19.17
C GLY A 226 -2.70 36.84 18.90
N GLN A 227 -3.06 36.66 17.63
CA GLN A 227 -4.30 35.97 17.23
C GLN A 227 -4.28 34.51 17.68
N ALA A 228 -3.19 33.78 17.42
CA ALA A 228 -3.02 32.39 17.81
C ALA A 228 -3.14 32.19 19.33
N ARG A 229 -2.56 33.11 20.11
CA ARG A 229 -2.70 33.11 21.57
C ARG A 229 -4.17 33.28 21.99
N THR A 230 -4.85 34.28 21.41
CA THR A 230 -6.28 34.52 21.68
C THR A 230 -7.11 33.28 21.39
N ILE A 231 -6.89 32.63 20.25
CA ILE A 231 -7.64 31.43 19.83
C ILE A 231 -7.42 30.26 20.79
N ARG A 232 -6.17 30.02 21.19
CA ARG A 232 -5.84 28.92 22.10
C ARG A 232 -6.29 29.17 23.53
N GLU A 233 -6.09 30.38 24.04
CA GLU A 233 -6.31 30.70 25.46
C GLU A 233 -7.78 31.04 25.75
N GLN A 234 -8.42 31.82 24.87
CA GLN A 234 -9.80 32.27 25.06
C GLN A 234 -10.81 31.28 24.46
N TYR A 235 -10.60 30.84 23.21
CA TYR A 235 -11.57 29.97 22.53
C TYR A 235 -11.27 28.47 22.69
N ARG A 236 -10.09 28.11 23.23
CA ARG A 236 -9.66 26.71 23.43
C ARG A 236 -9.65 25.89 22.14
N LEU A 237 -9.37 26.54 21.01
CA LEU A 237 -9.32 25.89 19.70
C LEU A 237 -7.87 25.59 19.28
N PRO A 238 -7.62 24.47 18.57
CA PRO A 238 -6.36 24.24 17.89
C PRO A 238 -6.09 25.30 16.82
N VAL A 239 -4.82 25.66 16.66
CA VAL A 239 -4.35 26.63 15.65
C VAL A 239 -3.40 25.94 14.68
N ILE A 240 -3.59 26.19 13.39
CA ILE A 240 -2.80 25.63 12.30
C ILE A 240 -2.06 26.75 11.57
N SER A 241 -0.77 26.58 11.29
CA SER A 241 -0.02 27.47 10.41
C SER A 241 0.31 26.74 9.11
N ILE A 242 -0.10 27.32 7.98
CA ILE A 242 0.25 26.84 6.64
C ILE A 242 1.35 27.74 6.09
N ASP A 243 2.52 27.16 5.88
CA ASP A 243 3.74 27.85 5.45
C ASP A 243 4.29 27.24 4.16
N TYR A 244 5.07 28.03 3.42
CA TYR A 244 5.43 27.71 2.04
C TYR A 244 6.93 27.56 1.80
N CYS A 245 7.36 26.35 1.43
CA CYS A 245 8.71 26.07 0.97
C CYS A 245 8.68 25.47 -0.46
N PRO A 246 9.76 25.60 -1.25
CA PRO A 246 9.88 24.88 -2.51
C PRO A 246 9.73 23.36 -2.35
N PRO A 247 9.09 22.64 -3.30
CA PRO A 247 8.94 21.18 -3.26
C PRO A 247 10.24 20.39 -2.96
N ALA A 248 11.35 20.82 -3.56
CA ALA A 248 12.67 20.21 -3.35
C ALA A 248 13.30 20.56 -1.99
N GLY A 249 12.81 21.62 -1.34
CA GLY A 249 13.32 22.19 -0.09
C GLY A 249 12.83 21.45 1.16
N ARG A 250 12.88 20.11 1.19
CA ARG A 250 12.37 19.33 2.34
C ARG A 250 13.03 19.71 3.68
N LYS A 251 14.28 20.17 3.67
CA LYS A 251 14.94 20.71 4.87
C LYS A 251 14.26 22.01 5.34
N CYS A 252 13.96 22.94 4.44
CA CYS A 252 13.19 24.16 4.74
C CYS A 252 11.85 23.81 5.40
N ALA A 253 11.14 22.82 4.83
CA ALA A 253 9.86 22.38 5.38
C ALA A 253 9.99 21.78 6.78
N ARG A 254 10.98 20.89 7.02
CA ARG A 254 11.26 20.33 8.35
C ARG A 254 11.63 21.38 9.38
N ASP A 255 12.57 22.27 9.05
CA ASP A 255 13.03 23.31 9.98
C ASP A 255 11.88 24.28 10.32
N THR A 256 11.06 24.65 9.33
CA THR A 256 9.91 25.56 9.52
C THR A 256 8.82 24.88 10.35
N ALA A 257 8.48 23.62 10.06
CA ALA A 257 7.51 22.85 10.83
C ALA A 257 7.94 22.69 12.30
N ALA A 258 9.23 22.44 12.56
CA ALA A 258 9.77 22.36 13.92
C ALA A 258 9.61 23.69 14.68
N ARG A 259 9.93 24.82 14.04
CA ARG A 259 9.76 26.16 14.64
C ARG A 259 8.32 26.48 14.99
N ILE A 260 7.37 26.16 14.10
CA ILE A 260 5.94 26.36 14.34
C ILE A 260 5.45 25.46 15.49
N ARG A 261 5.85 24.18 15.50
CA ARG A 261 5.47 23.24 16.55
C ARG A 261 5.98 23.66 17.92
N ALA A 262 7.17 24.26 18.02
CA ALA A 262 7.71 24.78 19.27
C ALA A 262 6.84 25.89 19.92
N LEU A 263 5.88 26.43 19.18
CA LEU A 263 4.90 27.42 19.66
C LEU A 263 3.54 26.79 20.02
N ASP A 264 3.44 25.46 20.10
CA ASP A 264 2.20 24.66 20.19
C ASP A 264 1.17 25.02 19.11
N ILE A 265 1.64 25.36 17.91
CA ILE A 265 0.81 25.55 16.71
C ILE A 265 1.01 24.31 15.82
N ILE A 266 -0.05 23.83 15.18
CA ILE A 266 0.01 22.70 14.24
C ILE A 266 0.69 23.19 12.94
N PRO A 267 1.87 22.68 12.57
CA PRO A 267 2.47 23.03 11.30
C PRO A 267 1.88 22.24 10.15
N TYR A 268 1.79 22.88 8.99
CA TYR A 268 1.81 22.20 7.71
C TYR A 268 2.59 23.04 6.68
N VAL A 269 3.72 22.51 6.20
CA VAL A 269 4.63 23.23 5.31
C VAL A 269 4.70 22.52 3.96
N ALA A 270 4.28 23.19 2.89
CA ALA A 270 4.15 22.62 1.54
C ALA A 270 4.49 23.66 0.46
N ASP A 271 4.23 23.33 -0.81
CA ASP A 271 4.28 24.30 -1.92
C ASP A 271 3.02 25.19 -1.93
N PRO A 272 3.06 26.40 -2.53
CA PRO A 272 1.93 27.34 -2.50
C PRO A 272 0.68 26.85 -3.24
N GLY A 273 0.82 25.88 -4.15
CA GLY A 273 -0.32 25.24 -4.81
C GLY A 273 -0.90 24.07 -4.02
N LEU A 274 -0.27 23.70 -2.89
CA LEU A 274 -0.60 22.52 -2.09
C LEU A 274 -0.67 21.26 -2.95
N GLN A 275 0.25 21.11 -3.91
CA GLN A 275 0.29 19.99 -4.84
C GLN A 275 1.19 18.84 -4.37
N THR A 276 1.95 19.08 -3.30
CA THR A 276 2.85 18.12 -2.67
C THR A 276 2.36 17.69 -1.29
N VAL A 277 2.72 16.48 -0.87
CA VAL A 277 2.55 16.05 0.51
C VAL A 277 3.56 16.80 1.38
N GLY A 278 3.05 17.80 2.11
CA GLY A 278 3.82 18.66 2.98
C GLY A 278 4.33 17.97 4.25
N ILE A 279 5.02 18.75 5.08
CA ILE A 279 5.56 18.32 6.38
C ILE A 279 4.82 19.06 7.48
N GLY A 280 4.18 18.30 8.37
CA GLY A 280 3.53 18.83 9.56
C GLY A 280 4.16 18.27 10.83
N ASN A 281 3.33 17.91 11.83
CA ASN A 281 3.80 17.20 13.02
C ASN A 281 4.44 15.84 12.69
N ILE A 282 4.10 15.31 11.52
CA ILE A 282 4.70 14.12 10.92
C ILE A 282 5.29 14.45 9.55
N GLU A 283 6.27 13.65 9.14
CA GLU A 283 6.77 13.59 7.78
C GLU A 283 6.49 12.19 7.21
N VAL A 284 5.79 12.13 6.07
CA VAL A 284 5.53 10.87 5.36
C VAL A 284 6.79 10.46 4.59
N MET A 285 7.19 9.19 4.73
CA MET A 285 8.28 8.61 3.95
C MET A 285 7.75 8.18 2.58
N PRO A 286 8.33 8.66 1.46
CA PRO A 286 7.90 8.21 0.15
C PRO A 286 8.23 6.73 -0.03
N ARG A 287 7.23 5.93 -0.45
CA ARG A 287 7.39 4.48 -0.69
C ARG A 287 7.37 4.10 -2.16
N ARG A 288 7.17 5.05 -3.07
CA ARG A 288 7.13 4.77 -4.51
C ARG A 288 8.51 4.87 -5.13
N VAL A 289 8.83 3.96 -6.03
CA VAL A 289 9.96 4.06 -6.95
C VAL A 289 9.41 3.95 -8.36
N LEU A 290 9.77 4.91 -9.21
CA LEU A 290 9.43 4.85 -10.63
C LEU A 290 10.42 3.92 -11.33
N MET A 291 9.94 2.89 -12.00
CA MET A 291 10.72 2.01 -12.87
C MET A 291 10.44 2.39 -14.32
N MET A 292 11.37 3.13 -14.91
CA MET A 292 11.34 3.49 -16.33
C MET A 292 12.11 2.44 -17.14
N GLN A 293 11.52 1.92 -18.20
CA GLN A 293 12.12 0.83 -18.97
C GLN A 293 11.79 0.90 -20.47
N ASP A 294 12.61 0.22 -21.25
CA ASP A 294 12.28 -0.13 -22.64
C ASP A 294 11.56 -1.48 -22.68
N ARG A 295 10.57 -1.57 -23.58
CA ARG A 295 9.85 -2.81 -23.86
C ARG A 295 9.69 -2.99 -25.36
N ASP A 296 10.06 -4.15 -25.86
CA ASP A 296 9.87 -4.49 -27.26
C ASP A 296 8.37 -4.51 -27.62
N PRO A 297 7.99 -4.12 -28.85
CA PRO A 297 6.60 -4.20 -29.29
C PRO A 297 6.00 -5.60 -29.08
N GLY A 298 4.80 -5.66 -28.48
CA GLY A 298 4.09 -6.92 -28.21
C GLY A 298 4.55 -7.69 -26.96
N VAL A 299 5.61 -7.25 -26.27
CA VAL A 299 5.98 -7.81 -24.97
C VAL A 299 5.09 -7.18 -23.89
N LEU A 300 4.48 -8.00 -23.04
CA LEU A 300 3.68 -7.53 -21.92
C LEU A 300 4.58 -7.04 -20.79
N VAL A 301 4.11 -6.02 -20.04
CA VAL A 301 4.86 -5.42 -18.93
C VAL A 301 5.31 -6.46 -17.89
N ASP A 302 4.52 -7.52 -17.71
CA ASP A 302 4.79 -8.66 -16.82
C ASP A 302 6.14 -9.34 -17.06
N ARG A 303 6.61 -9.31 -18.32
CA ARG A 303 7.87 -9.95 -18.75
C ARG A 303 9.04 -8.97 -18.78
N SER A 304 8.82 -7.70 -18.41
CA SER A 304 9.86 -6.68 -18.48
C SER A 304 10.98 -6.91 -17.46
N PRO A 305 12.21 -6.42 -17.72
CA PRO A 305 13.30 -6.50 -16.75
C PRO A 305 12.97 -5.84 -15.41
N GLY A 306 12.20 -4.74 -15.42
CA GLY A 306 11.76 -4.06 -14.20
C GLY A 306 10.93 -4.97 -13.28
N VAL A 307 9.96 -5.70 -13.84
CA VAL A 307 9.13 -6.65 -13.09
C VAL A 307 9.96 -7.86 -12.66
N ARG A 308 10.72 -8.45 -13.60
CA ARG A 308 11.46 -9.69 -13.39
C ARG A 308 12.61 -9.56 -12.38
N PHE A 309 13.28 -8.41 -12.36
CA PHE A 309 14.52 -8.25 -11.60
C PHE A 309 14.43 -7.17 -10.53
N VAL A 310 13.93 -5.98 -10.84
CA VAL A 310 14.05 -4.82 -9.94
C VAL A 310 12.93 -4.77 -8.89
N ALA A 311 11.72 -5.20 -9.24
CA ALA A 311 10.56 -5.05 -8.38
C ALA A 311 10.65 -5.87 -7.08
N MET A 312 11.14 -7.11 -7.12
CA MET A 312 11.27 -7.94 -5.91
C MET A 312 12.23 -7.32 -4.87
N PRO A 313 13.47 -6.93 -5.22
CA PRO A 313 14.37 -6.23 -4.30
C PRO A 313 13.76 -4.97 -3.70
N LEU A 314 13.04 -4.16 -4.49
CA LEU A 314 12.36 -2.96 -4.00
C LEU A 314 11.21 -3.31 -3.04
N ASN A 315 10.39 -4.31 -3.37
CA ASN A 315 9.32 -4.78 -2.48
C ASN A 315 9.88 -5.28 -1.14
N TYR A 316 10.99 -6.03 -1.16
CA TYR A 316 11.69 -6.43 0.07
C TYR A 316 12.16 -5.24 0.90
N LEU A 317 12.61 -4.16 0.25
CA LEU A 317 13.02 -2.92 0.94
C LEU A 317 11.83 -2.06 1.40
N GLY A 318 10.58 -2.47 1.11
CA GLY A 318 9.37 -1.76 1.49
C GLY A 318 8.85 -0.77 0.45
N TYR A 319 9.39 -0.79 -0.77
CA TYR A 319 9.05 0.15 -1.84
C TYR A 319 8.21 -0.51 -2.93
N ARG A 320 7.12 0.16 -3.27
CA ARG A 320 6.27 -0.22 -4.40
C ARG A 320 6.80 0.39 -5.69
N VAL A 321 6.46 -0.26 -6.80
CA VAL A 321 6.97 0.11 -8.12
C VAL A 321 5.84 0.60 -9.01
N ASP A 322 6.00 1.82 -9.51
CA ASP A 322 5.18 2.35 -10.59
C ASP A 322 6.00 2.17 -11.89
N PHE A 323 5.39 1.60 -12.93
CA PHE A 323 6.08 1.36 -14.21
C PHE A 323 5.80 2.48 -15.19
N ALA A 324 6.82 2.90 -15.93
CA ALA A 324 6.71 3.83 -17.05
C ALA A 324 7.47 3.29 -18.26
N GLU A 325 6.84 3.40 -19.43
CA GLU A 325 7.48 3.03 -20.68
C GLU A 325 8.26 4.22 -21.21
N ALA A 326 9.49 3.97 -21.62
CA ALA A 326 10.39 5.04 -22.00
C ALA A 326 10.01 5.67 -23.36
N SER A 327 9.23 4.95 -24.17
CA SER A 327 8.63 5.44 -25.43
C SER A 327 7.42 6.35 -25.21
N GLU A 328 6.84 6.36 -24.00
CA GLU A 328 5.70 7.19 -23.63
C GLU A 328 6.15 8.58 -23.11
N PRO A 329 5.23 9.56 -22.97
CA PRO A 329 5.55 10.84 -22.35
C PRO A 329 6.17 10.68 -20.96
N LEU A 330 7.28 11.39 -20.72
CA LEU A 330 8.01 11.35 -19.45
C LEU A 330 7.10 11.74 -18.27
N PRO A 331 7.02 10.90 -17.21
CA PRO A 331 6.11 11.13 -16.10
C PRO A 331 6.59 12.26 -15.18
N GLU A 332 5.65 12.86 -14.48
CA GLU A 332 5.93 13.80 -13.40
C GLU A 332 6.30 13.03 -12.12
N VAL A 333 7.44 13.39 -11.52
CA VAL A 333 7.99 12.76 -10.33
C VAL A 333 8.32 13.85 -9.32
N GLY A 334 7.85 13.67 -8.07
CA GLY A 334 8.07 14.60 -6.97
C GLY A 334 8.72 13.90 -5.77
N PRO A 335 9.63 14.56 -5.02
CA PRO A 335 10.34 13.97 -3.88
C PRO A 335 9.45 13.72 -2.65
N ASP A 336 8.21 14.18 -2.66
CA ASP A 336 7.19 13.91 -1.66
C ASP A 336 6.51 12.55 -1.85
N ARG A 337 6.41 12.07 -3.11
CA ARG A 337 5.77 10.79 -3.46
C ARG A 337 6.77 9.69 -3.80
N TYR A 338 7.89 10.05 -4.44
CA TYR A 338 8.88 9.10 -4.96
C TYR A 338 10.17 9.14 -4.16
N ALA A 339 10.63 7.97 -3.71
CA ALA A 339 11.92 7.77 -3.08
C ALA A 339 13.07 7.78 -4.09
N GLY A 340 12.77 7.57 -5.37
CA GLY A 340 13.71 7.67 -6.47
C GLY A 340 13.18 7.07 -7.77
N VAL A 341 14.05 7.05 -8.77
CA VAL A 341 13.78 6.53 -10.12
C VAL A 341 14.84 5.51 -10.50
N VAL A 342 14.42 4.35 -11.00
CA VAL A 342 15.28 3.36 -11.64
C VAL A 342 14.99 3.37 -13.13
N ILE A 343 16.01 3.52 -13.95
CA ILE A 343 15.94 3.60 -15.40
C ILE A 343 16.71 2.40 -15.98
N TRP A 344 16.01 1.50 -16.66
CA TRP A 344 16.60 0.30 -17.28
C TRP A 344 16.44 0.37 -18.79
N LEU A 345 17.54 0.63 -19.50
CA LEU A 345 17.51 0.90 -20.93
C LEU A 345 18.24 -0.18 -21.73
N GLY A 346 17.79 -0.35 -22.98
CA GLY A 346 18.41 -1.25 -23.96
C GLY A 346 19.32 -0.53 -24.96
N GLY A 347 19.31 0.81 -24.99
CA GLY A 347 20.10 1.59 -25.93
C GLY A 347 19.73 3.08 -25.93
N ALA A 348 20.04 3.76 -27.03
CA ALA A 348 19.87 5.21 -27.16
C ALA A 348 18.39 5.66 -27.19
N ARG A 349 18.10 6.85 -26.63
CA ARG A 349 16.77 7.47 -26.68
C ARG A 349 16.52 8.19 -28.01
N ASP A 350 15.28 8.16 -28.49
CA ASP A 350 14.82 8.95 -29.64
C ASP A 350 14.86 10.47 -29.38
N GLN A 351 14.56 10.89 -28.14
CA GLN A 351 14.57 12.30 -27.71
C GLN A 351 15.60 12.54 -26.60
N PRO A 352 16.92 12.45 -26.89
CA PRO A 352 17.98 12.43 -25.88
C PRO A 352 18.05 13.74 -25.07
N MET A 353 17.78 14.89 -25.68
CA MET A 353 17.76 16.18 -24.98
C MET A 353 16.60 16.29 -23.99
N ARG A 354 15.41 15.83 -24.37
CA ARG A 354 14.24 15.84 -23.50
C ARG A 354 14.44 14.91 -22.30
N PHE A 355 15.01 13.73 -22.55
CA PHE A 355 15.38 12.78 -21.51
C PHE A 355 16.44 13.35 -20.55
N ALA A 356 17.51 13.94 -21.08
CA ALA A 356 18.57 14.56 -20.27
C ALA A 356 18.04 15.70 -19.39
N ASN A 357 17.18 16.57 -19.92
CA ASN A 357 16.55 17.65 -19.16
C ASN A 357 15.63 17.11 -18.05
N TRP A 358 14.92 16.02 -18.31
CA TRP A 358 14.08 15.38 -17.29
C TRP A 358 14.94 14.78 -16.17
N VAL A 359 16.00 14.04 -16.50
CA VAL A 359 16.95 13.51 -15.51
C VAL A 359 17.58 14.65 -14.70
N GLN A 360 18.00 15.73 -15.36
CA GLN A 360 18.55 16.90 -14.67
C GLN A 360 17.54 17.50 -13.69
N LYS A 361 16.28 17.66 -14.10
CA LYS A 361 15.20 18.16 -13.23
C LYS A 361 15.02 17.27 -12.00
N LEU A 362 15.05 15.94 -12.15
CA LEU A 362 14.96 15.01 -11.01
C LEU A 362 16.10 15.22 -10.01
N ILE A 363 17.33 15.33 -10.51
CA ILE A 363 18.54 15.51 -9.69
C ILE A 363 18.49 16.86 -8.96
N GLU A 364 18.09 17.93 -9.64
CA GLU A 364 17.93 19.28 -9.05
C GLU A 364 16.82 19.29 -7.99
N GLN A 365 15.79 18.47 -8.14
CA GLN A 365 14.73 18.28 -7.15
C GLN A 365 15.13 17.36 -5.98
N GLY A 366 16.34 16.78 -6.02
CA GLY A 366 16.84 15.88 -5.00
C GLY A 366 16.28 14.46 -5.07
N VAL A 367 15.64 14.08 -6.19
CA VAL A 367 15.15 12.72 -6.43
C VAL A 367 16.32 11.84 -6.88
N PRO A 368 16.68 10.77 -6.14
CA PRO A 368 17.75 9.86 -6.54
C PRO A 368 17.44 9.13 -7.85
N VAL A 369 18.44 9.04 -8.74
CA VAL A 369 18.33 8.36 -10.04
C VAL A 369 19.31 7.21 -10.14
N VAL A 370 18.82 6.04 -10.57
CA VAL A 370 19.61 4.83 -10.81
C VAL A 370 19.54 4.45 -12.27
N PHE A 371 20.70 4.31 -12.93
CA PHE A 371 20.79 3.76 -14.27
C PHE A 371 21.21 2.29 -14.23
N MET A 372 20.48 1.45 -14.96
CA MET A 372 20.80 0.03 -15.15
C MET A 372 20.92 -0.28 -16.64
N ASN A 373 21.94 -1.05 -16.99
CA ASN A 373 22.37 -1.42 -18.33
C ASN A 373 22.97 -0.29 -19.19
N ASP A 374 22.23 0.78 -19.43
CA ASP A 374 22.65 1.87 -20.33
C ASP A 374 22.20 3.24 -19.79
N PHE A 375 22.86 4.31 -20.24
CA PHE A 375 22.50 5.69 -19.90
C PHE A 375 21.44 6.30 -20.83
N GLY A 376 21.03 5.60 -21.88
CA GLY A 376 20.11 6.10 -22.90
C GLY A 376 20.83 6.77 -24.07
N GLY A 377 22.11 6.45 -24.29
CA GLY A 377 22.94 7.01 -25.37
C GLY A 377 24.37 7.32 -24.94
N PRO A 378 25.23 7.78 -25.87
CA PRO A 378 26.62 8.09 -25.57
C PRO A 378 26.74 9.13 -24.44
N ILE A 379 27.59 8.86 -23.44
CA ILE A 379 27.92 9.85 -22.41
C ILE A 379 28.83 10.93 -23.02
N GLY A 380 28.18 11.94 -23.58
CA GLY A 380 28.74 13.21 -24.04
C GLY A 380 27.71 14.33 -23.91
N GLY A 381 28.15 15.59 -23.98
CA GLY A 381 27.23 16.74 -24.01
C GLY A 381 26.41 16.94 -22.71
N PRO A 382 25.12 17.33 -22.79
CA PRO A 382 24.29 17.73 -21.65
C PRO A 382 24.07 16.66 -20.57
N LEU A 383 23.89 15.38 -20.94
CA LEU A 383 23.67 14.31 -19.96
C LEU A 383 24.91 14.05 -19.10
N ALA A 384 26.10 14.04 -19.70
CA ALA A 384 27.36 13.90 -18.96
C ALA A 384 27.56 15.05 -17.96
N ALA A 385 27.21 16.28 -18.37
CA ALA A 385 27.26 17.47 -17.53
C ALA A 385 26.25 17.39 -16.37
N ALA A 386 25.00 17.00 -16.65
CA ALA A 386 23.96 16.81 -15.64
C ALA A 386 24.35 15.76 -14.58
N LEU A 387 24.95 14.64 -15.03
CA LEU A 387 25.43 13.57 -14.16
C LEU A 387 26.81 13.85 -13.54
N LYS A 388 27.47 14.96 -13.88
CA LYS A 388 28.82 15.32 -13.41
C LYS A 388 29.85 14.19 -13.61
N LEU A 389 29.67 13.36 -14.64
CA LEU A 389 30.59 12.26 -14.96
C LEU A 389 31.76 12.77 -15.79
N LYS A 390 32.95 12.19 -15.59
CA LYS A 390 34.14 12.53 -16.39
C LYS A 390 34.22 11.60 -17.58
N SER A 391 34.01 12.12 -18.79
CA SER A 391 34.41 11.41 -20.01
C SER A 391 35.93 11.28 -20.05
N VAL A 392 36.43 10.06 -20.22
CA VAL A 392 37.86 9.74 -20.25
C VAL A 392 38.30 9.37 -21.65
N LYS A 393 39.56 9.67 -21.98
CA LYS A 393 40.16 9.31 -23.27
C LYS A 393 40.95 8.02 -23.12
N GLY A 394 40.92 7.18 -24.15
CA GLY A 394 41.67 5.92 -24.20
C GLY A 394 41.25 5.08 -25.39
N LYS A 395 42.05 4.07 -25.72
CA LYS A 395 41.74 3.07 -26.75
C LYS A 395 41.54 1.72 -26.09
N VAL A 396 40.41 1.08 -26.38
CA VAL A 396 40.11 -0.29 -25.97
C VAL A 396 40.99 -1.23 -26.80
N SER A 397 41.79 -2.07 -26.13
CA SER A 397 42.62 -3.09 -26.78
C SER A 397 43.00 -4.19 -25.81
N GLY A 398 43.21 -5.42 -26.30
CA GLY A 398 43.62 -6.55 -25.46
C GLY A 398 42.51 -7.04 -24.50
N PRO A 399 42.88 -7.86 -23.50
CA PRO A 399 41.95 -8.30 -22.46
C PRO A 399 41.53 -7.13 -21.56
N VAL A 400 40.41 -7.30 -20.84
CA VAL A 400 39.94 -6.32 -19.85
C VAL A 400 40.35 -6.79 -18.46
N GLU A 401 41.01 -5.92 -17.71
CA GLU A 401 41.47 -6.16 -16.35
C GLU A 401 40.53 -5.49 -15.34
N VAL A 402 40.26 -6.17 -14.22
CA VAL A 402 39.57 -5.57 -13.08
C VAL A 402 40.59 -4.81 -12.25
N VAL A 403 40.48 -3.48 -12.23
CA VAL A 403 41.37 -2.59 -11.47
C VAL A 403 40.91 -2.52 -10.01
N SER A 404 39.62 -2.36 -9.78
CA SER A 404 39.02 -2.41 -8.45
C SER A 404 37.59 -2.93 -8.50
N LYS A 405 37.16 -3.57 -7.41
CA LYS A 405 35.85 -4.21 -7.29
C LYS A 405 35.33 -4.08 -5.86
N ASP A 406 34.14 -3.50 -5.72
CA ASP A 406 33.42 -3.42 -4.46
C ASP A 406 32.80 -4.76 -4.05
N PRO A 407 32.59 -5.05 -2.74
CA PRO A 407 31.93 -6.27 -2.29
C PRO A 407 30.50 -6.49 -2.84
N MET A 408 29.81 -5.44 -3.31
CA MET A 408 28.53 -5.60 -3.99
C MET A 408 28.65 -6.29 -5.35
N MET A 409 29.85 -6.37 -5.95
CA MET A 409 30.08 -6.93 -7.28
C MET A 409 30.60 -8.37 -7.22
N GLY A 410 30.02 -9.22 -8.06
CA GLY A 410 30.27 -10.66 -8.10
C GLY A 410 29.37 -11.46 -7.15
N PHE A 411 28.10 -11.06 -6.97
CA PHE A 411 27.18 -11.60 -5.97
C PHE A 411 26.80 -13.07 -6.20
N GLU A 412 26.04 -13.40 -7.25
CA GLU A 412 25.67 -14.79 -7.57
C GLU A 412 26.62 -15.43 -8.60
N MET A 413 27.31 -14.59 -9.37
CA MET A 413 28.26 -15.01 -10.39
C MET A 413 29.44 -14.01 -10.43
N PRO A 414 30.69 -14.48 -10.61
CA PRO A 414 31.85 -13.60 -10.71
C PRO A 414 31.70 -12.59 -11.86
N VAL A 415 32.30 -11.40 -11.68
CA VAL A 415 32.40 -10.41 -12.74
C VAL A 415 33.22 -11.00 -13.89
N ALA A 416 32.63 -11.02 -15.09
CA ALA A 416 33.33 -11.35 -16.32
C ALA A 416 33.44 -10.09 -17.19
N PRO A 417 34.63 -9.45 -17.26
CA PRO A 417 34.82 -8.26 -18.06
C PRO A 417 34.53 -8.48 -19.56
N ASP A 418 33.89 -7.50 -20.22
CA ASP A 418 33.60 -7.54 -21.66
C ASP A 418 34.08 -6.23 -22.29
N ARG A 419 35.06 -6.32 -23.20
CA ARG A 419 35.65 -5.16 -23.87
C ARG A 419 34.66 -4.45 -24.80
N THR A 420 33.66 -5.16 -25.31
CA THR A 420 32.67 -4.60 -26.25
C THR A 420 31.67 -3.67 -25.56
N GLN A 421 31.58 -3.76 -24.23
CA GLN A 421 30.67 -2.99 -23.38
C GLN A 421 31.40 -1.82 -22.67
N ALA A 422 32.62 -1.46 -23.12
CA ALA A 422 33.40 -0.41 -22.48
C ALA A 422 32.81 0.98 -22.75
N VAL A 423 32.33 1.63 -21.69
CA VAL A 423 31.85 3.02 -21.73
C VAL A 423 32.90 3.93 -21.10
N ALA A 424 33.38 4.92 -21.85
CA ALA A 424 34.53 5.77 -21.49
C ALA A 424 34.19 6.85 -20.43
N VAL A 425 33.74 6.41 -19.25
CA VAL A 425 33.35 7.28 -18.13
C VAL A 425 34.08 6.89 -16.84
N GLN A 426 34.34 7.88 -16.01
CA GLN A 426 34.81 7.67 -14.63
C GLN A 426 34.07 8.61 -13.67
N VAL A 427 33.88 8.12 -12.45
CA VAL A 427 33.46 8.99 -11.34
C VAL A 427 34.68 9.70 -10.76
N ARG A 428 34.47 10.94 -10.32
CA ARG A 428 35.47 11.63 -9.49
C ARG A 428 35.28 11.14 -8.06
N GLU A 429 36.24 10.37 -7.54
CA GLU A 429 36.17 9.84 -6.18
C GLU A 429 36.18 10.98 -5.15
N GLY A 430 35.37 10.82 -4.10
CA GLY A 430 35.11 11.86 -3.10
C GLY A 430 33.76 12.58 -3.33
N GLY A 431 33.35 13.41 -2.37
CA GLY A 431 32.10 14.18 -2.47
C GLY A 431 30.83 13.33 -2.65
N GLY A 432 30.81 12.12 -2.06
CA GLY A 432 29.68 11.19 -2.17
C GLY A 432 29.67 10.31 -3.41
N SER A 433 30.76 10.25 -4.19
CA SER A 433 30.90 9.35 -5.33
C SER A 433 32.02 8.32 -5.13
N ARG A 434 31.77 7.06 -5.52
CA ARG A 434 32.74 5.95 -5.46
C ARG A 434 32.49 4.94 -6.58
N SER A 435 33.57 4.42 -7.17
CA SER A 435 33.48 3.33 -8.15
C SER A 435 33.15 2.00 -7.46
N LEU A 436 32.22 1.25 -8.03
CA LEU A 436 31.89 -0.13 -7.62
C LEU A 436 32.66 -1.16 -8.47
N LEU A 437 32.94 -0.83 -9.73
CA LEU A 437 33.69 -1.68 -10.64
C LEU A 437 34.51 -0.80 -11.60
N ARG A 438 35.84 -0.76 -11.38
CA ARG A 438 36.77 -0.11 -12.28
C ARG A 438 37.47 -1.15 -13.15
N LEU A 439 37.46 -0.92 -14.45
CA LEU A 439 38.04 -1.80 -15.47
C LEU A 439 39.10 -1.05 -16.27
N ARG A 440 40.03 -1.80 -16.84
CA ARG A 440 41.05 -1.31 -17.77
C ARG A 440 41.11 -2.19 -19.02
N SER A 441 41.05 -1.58 -20.20
CA SER A 441 41.33 -2.24 -21.47
C SER A 441 42.21 -1.35 -22.34
N GLY A 442 43.40 -1.82 -22.68
CA GLY A 442 44.39 -1.01 -23.37
C GLY A 442 44.76 0.23 -22.54
N THR A 443 44.54 1.41 -23.12
CA THR A 443 44.79 2.69 -22.44
C THR A 443 43.53 3.30 -21.82
N LEU A 444 42.38 2.65 -21.96
CA LEU A 444 41.13 3.11 -21.36
C LEU A 444 40.94 2.48 -19.98
N THR A 445 40.87 3.33 -18.94
CA THR A 445 40.40 2.95 -17.60
C THR A 445 39.04 3.61 -17.38
N TYR A 446 38.03 2.83 -16.99
CA TYR A 446 36.65 3.30 -16.89
C TYR A 446 35.91 2.64 -15.72
N ASP A 447 34.85 3.29 -15.24
CA ASP A 447 34.01 2.82 -14.13
C ASP A 447 32.69 2.28 -14.70
N ALA A 448 32.53 0.96 -14.67
CA ALA A 448 31.35 0.25 -15.19
C ALA A 448 30.16 0.25 -14.21
N ALA A 449 30.41 0.50 -12.93
CA ALA A 449 29.38 0.71 -11.92
C ALA A 449 29.88 1.68 -10.85
N ALA A 450 28.99 2.49 -10.29
CA ALA A 450 29.34 3.46 -9.25
C ALA A 450 28.13 3.90 -8.41
N ILE A 451 28.42 4.38 -7.20
CA ILE A 451 27.50 5.23 -6.41
C ILE A 451 27.96 6.68 -6.60
N THR A 452 27.01 7.61 -6.71
CA THR A 452 27.26 9.03 -6.98
C THR A 452 26.47 9.92 -6.03
N SER A 453 26.72 11.23 -6.07
CA SER A 453 25.95 12.23 -5.30
C SER A 453 24.49 12.41 -5.77
N TRP A 454 24.14 11.97 -6.98
CA TRP A 454 22.77 12.00 -7.51
C TRP A 454 22.07 10.63 -7.48
N GLY A 455 22.82 9.53 -7.41
CA GLY A 455 22.27 8.21 -7.17
C GLY A 455 23.29 7.11 -7.46
N GLY A 456 23.13 6.36 -8.55
CA GLY A 456 24.11 5.35 -8.94
C GLY A 456 23.89 4.80 -10.34
N TYR A 457 24.83 4.00 -10.82
CA TYR A 457 24.67 3.29 -12.08
C TYR A 457 25.39 1.94 -12.07
N VAL A 458 24.88 1.02 -12.87
CA VAL A 458 25.53 -0.25 -13.24
C VAL A 458 25.27 -0.53 -14.72
N LEU A 459 26.34 -0.62 -15.50
CA LEU A 459 26.24 -0.81 -16.95
C LEU A 459 26.24 -2.29 -17.33
N SER A 460 25.73 -2.57 -18.52
CA SER A 460 25.76 -3.92 -19.09
C SER A 460 27.22 -4.41 -19.22
N PRO A 461 27.50 -5.70 -18.98
CA PRO A 461 26.60 -6.77 -18.57
C PRO A 461 26.66 -7.03 -17.04
N TYR A 462 26.93 -5.99 -16.24
CA TYR A 462 27.34 -6.13 -14.83
C TYR A 462 26.21 -6.02 -13.80
N ALA A 463 24.97 -5.82 -14.23
CA ALA A 463 23.81 -5.84 -13.32
C ALA A 463 23.26 -7.28 -13.19
N VAL A 464 22.63 -7.76 -14.26
CA VAL A 464 22.12 -9.12 -14.42
C VAL A 464 22.71 -9.70 -15.70
N ARG A 465 23.20 -10.93 -15.64
CA ARG A 465 23.70 -11.66 -16.80
C ARG A 465 22.81 -12.85 -17.11
N GLN A 466 22.42 -12.99 -18.37
CA GLN A 466 21.76 -14.18 -18.89
C GLN A 466 22.80 -15.15 -19.43
N SER A 467 22.64 -16.43 -19.12
CA SER A 467 23.53 -17.49 -19.62
C SER A 467 23.20 -17.83 -21.07
N ALA A 468 24.21 -17.90 -21.94
CA ALA A 468 24.00 -18.36 -23.31
C ALA A 468 23.61 -19.85 -23.33
N GLY A 469 22.49 -20.20 -23.98
CA GLY A 469 22.02 -21.58 -24.12
C GLY A 469 21.13 -22.11 -22.97
N THR A 470 20.84 -21.30 -21.95
CA THR A 470 19.84 -21.60 -20.91
C THR A 470 19.06 -20.34 -20.58
N ASP A 471 17.76 -20.42 -20.27
CA ASP A 471 16.95 -19.25 -19.86
C ASP A 471 17.25 -18.76 -18.42
N GLN A 472 18.43 -19.07 -17.87
CA GLN A 472 18.84 -18.68 -16.53
C GLN A 472 19.48 -17.29 -16.52
N SER A 473 19.07 -16.49 -15.53
CA SER A 473 19.63 -15.16 -15.24
C SER A 473 20.33 -15.18 -13.88
N ARG A 474 21.41 -14.40 -13.72
CA ARG A 474 22.14 -14.27 -12.44
C ARG A 474 22.46 -12.82 -12.13
N TRP A 475 22.34 -12.45 -10.86
CA TRP A 475 22.81 -11.16 -10.37
C TRP A 475 24.33 -11.14 -10.27
N ILE A 476 24.96 -10.20 -10.98
CA ILE A 476 26.37 -9.88 -10.77
C ILE A 476 26.50 -8.85 -9.66
N LEU A 477 25.55 -7.93 -9.55
CA LEU A 477 25.44 -6.93 -8.50
C LEU A 477 24.52 -7.41 -7.37
N GLN A 478 24.87 -7.16 -6.10
CA GLN A 478 23.97 -7.40 -4.97
C GLN A 478 22.85 -6.33 -4.97
N PRO A 479 21.60 -6.69 -5.32
CA PRO A 479 20.59 -5.69 -5.66
C PRO A 479 20.05 -4.92 -4.45
N LEU A 480 19.93 -5.55 -3.28
CA LEU A 480 19.40 -4.91 -2.08
C LEU A 480 20.34 -3.82 -1.54
N SER A 481 21.63 -4.09 -1.52
CA SER A 481 22.66 -3.16 -1.05
C SER A 481 22.83 -2.00 -2.03
N PHE A 482 22.88 -2.29 -3.34
CA PHE A 482 22.98 -1.26 -4.36
C PHE A 482 21.77 -0.34 -4.37
N LEU A 483 20.55 -0.88 -4.43
CA LEU A 483 19.33 -0.06 -4.49
C LEU A 483 19.17 0.77 -3.22
N ARG A 484 19.49 0.22 -2.03
CA ARG A 484 19.46 0.98 -0.77
C ARG A 484 20.42 2.17 -0.80
N GLU A 485 21.67 1.95 -1.21
CA GLU A 485 22.70 3.00 -1.22
C GLU A 485 22.45 4.03 -2.35
N ALA A 486 22.20 3.56 -3.57
CA ALA A 486 22.04 4.40 -4.76
C ALA A 486 20.75 5.25 -4.71
N LEU A 487 19.64 4.70 -4.18
CA LEU A 487 18.42 5.46 -3.97
C LEU A 487 18.36 6.16 -2.60
N ARG A 488 19.41 6.04 -1.78
CA ARG A 488 19.50 6.66 -0.43
C ARG A 488 18.31 6.32 0.46
N LEU A 489 17.86 5.06 0.41
CA LEU A 489 16.66 4.62 1.11
C LEU A 489 16.89 4.63 2.62
N PRO A 490 16.11 5.38 3.41
CA PRO A 490 16.28 5.44 4.85
C PRO A 490 15.86 4.11 5.52
N ALA A 491 16.38 3.86 6.72
CA ALA A 491 15.81 2.86 7.60
C ALA A 491 14.43 3.34 8.09
N MET A 492 13.40 2.53 7.86
CA MET A 492 12.02 2.75 8.29
C MET A 492 11.36 1.39 8.57
N PRO A 493 10.23 1.32 9.31
CA PRO A 493 9.43 0.12 9.37
C PRO A 493 9.01 -0.32 7.96
N VAL A 494 9.37 -1.54 7.57
CA VAL A 494 9.08 -2.11 6.25
C VAL A 494 7.85 -3.02 6.36
N PRO A 495 6.72 -2.69 5.73
CA PRO A 495 5.56 -3.59 5.69
C PRO A 495 5.94 -4.95 5.09
N ASP A 496 5.52 -6.04 5.73
CA ASP A 496 5.96 -7.41 5.39
C ASP A 496 4.77 -8.38 5.30
N VAL A 497 4.53 -8.90 4.09
CA VAL A 497 3.43 -9.82 3.77
C VAL A 497 3.77 -11.30 3.97
N THR A 498 4.91 -11.61 4.59
CA THR A 498 5.41 -12.98 4.71
C THR A 498 5.15 -13.58 6.10
N THR A 499 4.91 -12.71 7.09
CA THR A 499 4.86 -13.07 8.51
C THR A 499 3.75 -12.29 9.21
N GLU A 500 3.06 -12.93 10.15
CA GLU A 500 2.18 -12.27 11.11
C GLU A 500 2.33 -12.95 12.47
N ASN A 501 2.32 -12.16 13.55
CA ASN A 501 2.44 -12.66 14.93
C ASN A 501 3.58 -13.67 15.11
N GLY A 502 4.74 -13.40 14.51
CA GLY A 502 5.94 -14.25 14.59
C GLY A 502 5.93 -15.53 13.76
N ARG A 503 4.85 -15.85 13.02
CA ARG A 503 4.76 -17.06 12.18
C ARG A 503 4.76 -16.70 10.70
N ARG A 504 5.46 -17.49 9.88
CA ARG A 504 5.41 -17.35 8.42
C ARG A 504 4.03 -17.78 7.92
N LEU A 505 3.47 -17.05 6.95
CA LEU A 505 2.14 -17.35 6.44
C LEU A 505 2.17 -18.60 5.54
N LEU A 506 1.07 -19.35 5.54
CA LEU A 506 0.77 -20.45 4.62
C LEU A 506 -0.54 -20.16 3.91
N THR A 507 -0.53 -20.19 2.59
CA THR A 507 -1.75 -20.19 1.76
C THR A 507 -1.75 -21.43 0.85
N ILE A 508 -2.94 -21.88 0.48
CA ILE A 508 -3.15 -23.02 -0.42
C ILE A 508 -4.17 -22.58 -1.45
N HIS A 509 -3.85 -22.71 -2.73
CA HIS A 509 -4.84 -22.51 -3.78
C HIS A 509 -4.75 -23.57 -4.88
N ILE A 510 -5.91 -23.86 -5.45
CA ILE A 510 -6.12 -24.89 -6.46
C ILE A 510 -6.79 -24.27 -7.67
N ASP A 511 -6.10 -24.34 -8.81
CA ASP A 511 -6.65 -23.90 -10.09
C ASP A 511 -7.53 -25.01 -10.70
N GLY A 512 -8.57 -24.59 -11.41
CA GLY A 512 -9.66 -25.45 -11.86
C GLY A 512 -9.26 -26.49 -12.91
N ASP A 513 -8.06 -26.39 -13.47
CA ASP A 513 -7.62 -27.14 -14.64
C ASP A 513 -7.69 -28.65 -14.46
N GLY A 514 -8.38 -29.30 -15.40
CA GLY A 514 -8.50 -30.74 -15.45
C GLY A 514 -9.32 -31.31 -14.30
N PHE A 515 -10.26 -30.55 -13.74
CA PHE A 515 -11.21 -31.03 -12.73
C PHE A 515 -11.98 -32.27 -13.23
N ALA A 516 -12.34 -32.25 -14.51
CA ALA A 516 -13.04 -33.33 -15.22
C ALA A 516 -12.12 -34.49 -15.69
N SER A 517 -10.81 -34.42 -15.42
CA SER A 517 -9.88 -35.48 -15.82
C SER A 517 -10.14 -36.77 -15.06
N ARG A 518 -9.99 -37.93 -15.71
CA ARG A 518 -10.10 -39.23 -15.03
C ARG A 518 -8.78 -39.60 -14.38
N ALA A 519 -8.83 -40.09 -13.15
CA ALA A 519 -7.63 -40.53 -12.47
C ALA A 519 -7.15 -41.90 -12.96
N GLU A 520 -5.86 -41.99 -13.29
CA GLU A 520 -5.18 -43.21 -13.75
C GLU A 520 -4.71 -44.05 -12.55
N ILE A 521 -5.66 -44.34 -11.64
CA ILE A 521 -5.41 -45.10 -10.42
C ILE A 521 -6.54 -46.13 -10.21
N PRO A 522 -6.27 -47.29 -9.60
CA PRO A 522 -7.32 -48.27 -9.30
C PRO A 522 -8.45 -47.67 -8.45
N GLY A 523 -9.70 -47.85 -8.88
CA GLY A 523 -10.86 -47.23 -8.21
C GLY A 523 -10.92 -45.71 -8.35
N GLY A 524 -10.21 -45.15 -9.34
CA GLY A 524 -10.15 -43.71 -9.61
C GLY A 524 -11.45 -43.18 -10.21
N GLY A 525 -11.88 -42.03 -9.71
CA GLY A 525 -12.98 -41.23 -10.26
C GLY A 525 -12.45 -40.03 -11.05
N PHE A 526 -13.19 -38.94 -11.02
CA PHE A 526 -12.72 -37.65 -11.51
C PHE A 526 -11.64 -37.07 -10.59
N SER A 527 -10.73 -36.28 -11.16
CA SER A 527 -9.57 -35.75 -10.44
C SER A 527 -9.97 -34.92 -9.22
N GLY A 528 -11.02 -34.11 -9.34
CA GLY A 528 -11.58 -33.35 -8.22
C GLY A 528 -12.05 -34.24 -7.06
N GLU A 529 -12.69 -35.37 -7.35
CA GLU A 529 -13.12 -36.33 -6.33
C GLU A 529 -11.93 -37.03 -5.67
N VAL A 530 -10.92 -37.41 -6.46
CA VAL A 530 -9.70 -38.03 -5.94
C VAL A 530 -8.93 -37.07 -5.04
N LEU A 531 -8.77 -35.81 -5.44
CA LEU A 531 -8.14 -34.79 -4.59
C LEU A 531 -8.91 -34.56 -3.29
N PHE A 532 -10.25 -34.50 -3.36
CA PHE A 532 -11.07 -34.39 -2.16
C PHE A 532 -10.80 -35.52 -1.17
N ARG A 533 -10.81 -36.77 -1.67
CA ARG A 533 -10.60 -37.98 -0.84
C ARG A 533 -9.17 -38.09 -0.31
N GLU A 534 -8.16 -37.89 -1.16
CA GLU A 534 -6.77 -38.20 -0.83
C GLU A 534 -6.05 -37.06 -0.11
N ILE A 535 -6.47 -35.81 -0.35
CA ILE A 535 -5.79 -34.60 0.14
C ILE A 535 -6.73 -33.76 1.00
N PHE A 536 -7.88 -33.31 0.47
CA PHE A 536 -8.64 -32.23 1.14
C PHE A 536 -9.25 -32.69 2.46
N ASP A 537 -9.94 -33.83 2.48
CA ASP A 537 -10.55 -34.38 3.70
C ASP A 537 -9.51 -34.94 4.69
N ARG A 538 -8.32 -35.29 4.19
CA ARG A 538 -7.19 -35.75 5.01
C ARG A 538 -6.56 -34.62 5.80
N TYR A 539 -6.27 -33.49 5.15
CA TYR A 539 -5.48 -32.40 5.74
C TYR A 539 -6.32 -31.28 6.34
N ARG A 540 -7.49 -30.96 5.76
CA ARG A 540 -8.45 -29.95 6.24
C ARG A 540 -7.81 -28.61 6.60
N LEU A 541 -6.86 -28.17 5.79
CA LEU A 541 -6.25 -26.84 5.88
C LEU A 541 -7.08 -25.81 5.08
N PRO A 542 -7.06 -24.53 5.48
CA PRO A 542 -7.65 -23.45 4.67
C PRO A 542 -7.06 -23.48 3.27
N MET A 543 -7.92 -23.60 2.28
CA MET A 543 -7.55 -23.62 0.88
C MET A 543 -8.56 -22.84 0.07
N THR A 544 -8.16 -22.41 -1.11
CA THR A 544 -9.01 -21.67 -2.05
C THR A 544 -9.05 -22.43 -3.35
N MET A 545 -10.22 -22.85 -3.81
CA MET A 545 -10.32 -23.67 -5.01
C MET A 545 -11.21 -23.00 -6.03
N SER A 546 -10.71 -22.94 -7.27
CA SER A 546 -11.47 -22.48 -8.41
C SER A 546 -11.98 -23.63 -9.28
N ILE A 547 -12.94 -23.33 -10.15
CA ILE A 547 -13.45 -24.22 -11.19
C ILE A 547 -13.51 -23.41 -12.50
N ILE A 548 -13.17 -24.06 -13.61
CA ILE A 548 -13.45 -23.56 -14.95
C ILE A 548 -14.88 -23.96 -15.28
N GLN A 549 -15.78 -22.98 -15.48
CA GLN A 549 -17.19 -23.31 -15.77
C GLN A 549 -17.30 -24.18 -17.02
N GLY A 550 -16.53 -23.88 -18.08
CA GLY A 550 -16.54 -24.62 -19.34
C GLY A 550 -16.13 -26.09 -19.23
N GLU A 551 -15.50 -26.54 -18.16
CA GLU A 551 -15.22 -27.96 -17.94
C GLU A 551 -16.37 -28.69 -17.22
N VAL A 552 -17.18 -27.98 -16.44
CA VAL A 552 -18.15 -28.57 -15.49
C VAL A 552 -19.59 -28.41 -15.96
N ALA A 553 -19.93 -27.24 -16.49
CA ALA A 553 -21.31 -26.86 -16.79
C ALA A 553 -21.86 -27.52 -18.05
N SER A 554 -23.19 -27.59 -18.14
CA SER A 554 -23.91 -28.12 -19.30
C SER A 554 -23.76 -27.28 -20.57
N ASP A 555 -23.30 -26.03 -20.45
CA ASP A 555 -22.96 -25.14 -21.56
C ASP A 555 -21.45 -25.15 -21.91
N GLY A 556 -20.69 -26.08 -21.32
CA GLY A 556 -19.26 -26.26 -21.54
C GLY A 556 -18.88 -27.38 -22.53
N MET A 557 -17.64 -27.85 -22.43
CA MET A 557 -17.06 -28.91 -23.26
C MET A 557 -17.69 -30.29 -23.03
N TYR A 558 -18.10 -30.59 -21.79
CA TYR A 558 -18.52 -31.94 -21.37
C TYR A 558 -19.94 -31.99 -20.79
N PRO A 559 -20.98 -31.58 -21.55
CA PRO A 559 -22.34 -31.48 -21.01
C PRO A 559 -22.92 -32.80 -20.48
N ARG A 560 -22.42 -33.94 -20.97
CA ARG A 560 -22.83 -35.27 -20.50
C ARG A 560 -22.26 -35.62 -19.13
N LEU A 561 -21.17 -34.97 -18.71
CA LEU A 561 -20.51 -35.23 -17.42
C LEU A 561 -21.01 -34.30 -16.31
N THR A 562 -21.77 -33.25 -16.63
CA THR A 562 -22.26 -32.24 -15.68
C THR A 562 -23.01 -32.86 -14.49
N ALA A 563 -23.84 -33.89 -14.74
CA ALA A 563 -24.59 -34.59 -13.70
C ALA A 563 -23.70 -35.30 -12.66
N GLU A 564 -22.44 -35.59 -13.01
CA GLU A 564 -21.44 -36.17 -12.11
C GLU A 564 -20.50 -35.10 -11.51
N LEU A 565 -20.08 -34.11 -12.32
CA LEU A 565 -19.10 -33.10 -11.94
C LEU A 565 -19.64 -32.04 -10.97
N GLU A 566 -20.85 -31.52 -11.20
CA GLU A 566 -21.39 -30.48 -10.32
C GLU A 566 -21.63 -30.98 -8.88
N PRO A 567 -22.16 -32.21 -8.63
CA PRO A 567 -22.23 -32.75 -7.27
C PRO A 567 -20.87 -32.82 -6.57
N ILE A 568 -19.79 -33.15 -7.29
CA ILE A 568 -18.43 -33.18 -6.73
C ILE A 568 -18.01 -31.76 -6.32
N ALA A 569 -18.20 -30.77 -7.20
CA ALA A 569 -17.88 -29.38 -6.90
C ALA A 569 -18.69 -28.84 -5.71
N ARG A 570 -20.01 -29.10 -5.66
CA ARG A 570 -20.87 -28.75 -4.52
C ARG A 570 -20.37 -29.37 -3.21
N LYS A 571 -19.98 -30.66 -3.24
CA LYS A 571 -19.45 -31.37 -2.07
C LYS A 571 -18.15 -30.74 -1.55
N ILE A 572 -17.27 -30.31 -2.46
CA ILE A 572 -16.02 -29.63 -2.12
C ILE A 572 -16.30 -28.23 -1.56
N PHE A 573 -17.10 -27.41 -2.24
CA PHE A 573 -17.42 -26.05 -1.80
C PHE A 573 -18.26 -25.99 -0.52
N ALA A 574 -18.98 -27.07 -0.17
CA ALA A 574 -19.66 -27.19 1.12
C ALA A 574 -18.70 -27.29 2.32
N GLN A 575 -17.42 -27.64 2.12
CA GLN A 575 -16.49 -27.80 3.23
C GLN A 575 -16.12 -26.46 3.88
N PRO A 576 -16.04 -26.37 5.22
CA PRO A 576 -15.78 -25.11 5.91
C PRO A 576 -14.36 -24.54 5.68
N TYR A 577 -13.41 -25.38 5.28
CA TYR A 577 -12.01 -25.01 5.04
C TYR A 577 -11.68 -24.74 3.55
N VAL A 578 -12.67 -24.73 2.66
CA VAL A 578 -12.49 -24.49 1.21
C VAL A 578 -13.13 -23.16 0.82
N GLU A 579 -12.36 -22.11 0.55
CA GLU A 579 -12.86 -20.87 -0.05
C GLU A 579 -13.17 -21.09 -1.55
N VAL A 580 -14.22 -20.43 -2.05
CA VAL A 580 -14.73 -20.59 -3.41
C VAL A 580 -14.11 -19.53 -4.33
N ALA A 581 -13.53 -19.97 -5.44
CA ALA A 581 -12.98 -19.10 -6.48
C ALA A 581 -13.55 -19.43 -7.87
N SER A 582 -13.36 -18.51 -8.83
CA SER A 582 -13.62 -18.74 -10.25
C SER A 582 -12.31 -18.84 -11.03
N HIS A 583 -12.29 -19.70 -12.05
CA HIS A 583 -11.20 -19.81 -13.03
C HIS A 583 -11.69 -19.48 -14.45
N THR A 584 -12.57 -18.48 -14.55
CA THR A 584 -13.22 -18.02 -15.78
C THR A 584 -14.21 -19.02 -16.40
N PHE A 585 -14.76 -18.71 -17.58
CA PHE A 585 -15.67 -19.58 -18.30
C PHE A 585 -14.92 -20.49 -19.26
N SER A 586 -14.18 -19.91 -20.20
CA SER A 586 -13.53 -20.63 -21.29
C SER A 586 -12.07 -20.97 -21.02
N HIS A 587 -11.50 -20.50 -19.91
CA HIS A 587 -10.08 -20.62 -19.59
C HIS A 587 -9.19 -20.09 -20.74
N PRO A 588 -9.12 -18.76 -20.95
CA PRO A 588 -8.12 -18.18 -21.83
C PRO A 588 -6.71 -18.69 -21.52
N PHE A 589 -6.02 -19.29 -22.51
CA PHE A 589 -4.66 -19.79 -22.38
C PHE A 589 -3.62 -18.67 -22.50
N GLU A 590 -3.85 -17.72 -23.42
CA GLU A 590 -3.05 -16.51 -23.61
C GLU A 590 -3.98 -15.29 -23.64
N TRP A 591 -4.10 -14.58 -22.52
CA TRP A 591 -5.04 -13.44 -22.41
C TRP A 591 -4.79 -12.36 -23.47
N GLY A 592 -3.52 -12.11 -23.79
CA GLY A 592 -3.09 -11.17 -24.82
C GLY A 592 -3.46 -11.59 -26.26
N ARG A 593 -3.87 -12.84 -26.50
CA ARG A 593 -4.35 -13.31 -27.81
C ARG A 593 -5.85 -13.53 -27.84
N THR A 594 -6.43 -13.96 -26.71
CA THR A 594 -7.86 -14.23 -26.59
C THR A 594 -8.69 -12.94 -26.52
N VAL A 595 -8.21 -11.89 -25.85
CA VAL A 595 -8.94 -10.62 -25.70
C VAL A 595 -8.68 -9.69 -26.91
N PRO A 596 -9.72 -9.27 -27.66
CA PRO A 596 -9.56 -8.38 -28.82
C PRO A 596 -8.86 -7.05 -28.49
N ALA A 597 -7.99 -6.57 -29.38
CA ALA A 597 -7.22 -5.34 -29.20
C ALA A 597 -8.09 -4.10 -28.89
N ALA A 598 -9.27 -3.98 -29.53
CA ALA A 598 -10.21 -2.86 -29.33
C ALA A 598 -10.80 -2.76 -27.90
N THR A 599 -10.65 -3.80 -27.08
CA THR A 599 -11.09 -3.82 -25.67
C THR A 599 -9.96 -3.51 -24.67
N ARG A 600 -8.77 -3.17 -25.17
CA ARG A 600 -7.60 -2.73 -24.39
C ARG A 600 -7.56 -1.20 -24.38
N PRO A 601 -7.89 -0.51 -23.26
CA PRO A 601 -7.73 0.94 -23.19
C PRO A 601 -6.25 1.32 -23.36
N GLY A 602 -5.94 2.28 -24.24
CA GLY A 602 -4.59 2.84 -24.39
C GLY A 602 -3.78 2.39 -25.60
N ASN A 603 -4.29 1.50 -26.46
CA ASN A 603 -3.55 0.99 -27.63
C ASN A 603 -4.27 1.27 -28.95
N ASN A 604 -4.10 2.47 -29.50
CA ASN A 604 -4.53 2.76 -30.88
C ASN A 604 -3.54 2.23 -31.94
N ASN A 605 -2.39 1.68 -31.52
CA ASN A 605 -1.26 1.35 -32.42
C ASN A 605 -0.73 -0.09 -32.28
N GLU A 606 -1.41 -0.99 -31.56
CA GLU A 606 -1.13 -2.42 -31.75
C GLU A 606 -1.84 -2.87 -33.01
N VAL A 607 -1.04 -3.22 -34.02
CA VAL A 607 -1.51 -3.83 -35.27
C VAL A 607 -2.50 -4.93 -34.89
N ALA A 608 -3.77 -4.72 -35.23
CA ALA A 608 -4.72 -5.82 -35.30
C ALA A 608 -4.02 -6.89 -36.12
N ASN A 609 -3.72 -8.04 -35.54
CA ASN A 609 -3.32 -9.18 -36.35
C ASN A 609 -4.52 -9.48 -37.25
N GLU A 610 -4.49 -8.90 -38.45
CA GLU A 610 -5.30 -9.26 -39.60
C GLU A 610 -4.96 -10.72 -39.92
N GLY A 611 -5.68 -11.61 -39.23
CA GLY A 611 -5.39 -13.03 -39.25
C GLY A 611 -6.29 -13.84 -38.31
N ALA A 612 -7.39 -13.28 -37.80
CA ALA A 612 -8.49 -14.07 -37.26
C ALA A 612 -9.23 -14.78 -38.41
N ASN A 613 -8.50 -15.65 -39.11
CA ASN A 613 -9.09 -16.67 -39.95
C ASN A 613 -9.75 -17.69 -39.00
N GLU A 614 -11.05 -17.90 -39.18
CA GLU A 614 -11.75 -19.05 -38.63
C GLU A 614 -10.93 -20.32 -38.93
N GLY A 615 -10.38 -20.96 -37.87
CA GLY A 615 -9.66 -22.24 -37.98
C GLY A 615 -8.16 -22.26 -37.62
N ALA A 616 -7.54 -21.16 -37.17
CA ALA A 616 -6.14 -21.16 -36.73
C ALA A 616 -5.99 -21.07 -35.18
N GLY A 617 -6.20 -22.20 -34.49
CA GLY A 617 -5.80 -22.47 -33.10
C GLY A 617 -6.49 -21.64 -32.01
N ASP A 618 -7.60 -22.14 -31.45
CA ASP A 618 -8.32 -21.48 -30.36
C ASP A 618 -7.43 -21.35 -29.09
N PHE A 619 -7.20 -20.12 -28.60
CA PHE A 619 -6.44 -19.82 -27.36
C PHE A 619 -7.31 -19.91 -26.09
N HIS A 620 -8.28 -20.83 -26.10
CA HIS A 620 -9.19 -21.14 -25.00
C HIS A 620 -9.74 -22.57 -25.16
N LEU A 621 -10.50 -23.07 -24.19
CA LEU A 621 -11.15 -24.37 -24.28
C LEU A 621 -12.11 -24.47 -25.47
N ALA A 622 -12.19 -25.64 -26.11
CA ALA A 622 -13.00 -25.91 -27.28
C ALA A 622 -14.50 -26.00 -26.95
N ILE A 623 -15.11 -24.88 -26.59
CA ILE A 623 -16.53 -24.76 -26.22
C ILE A 623 -17.35 -24.43 -27.46
N ARG A 624 -18.39 -25.22 -27.73
CA ARG A 624 -19.21 -25.08 -28.94
C ARG A 624 -19.92 -23.72 -28.98
N GLY A 625 -19.67 -22.96 -30.05
CA GLY A 625 -20.34 -21.68 -30.30
C GLY A 625 -19.86 -20.53 -29.41
N TYR A 626 -18.76 -20.73 -28.68
CA TYR A 626 -18.18 -19.70 -27.82
C TYR A 626 -17.66 -18.51 -28.62
N ARG A 627 -17.81 -17.32 -28.03
CA ARG A 627 -17.19 -16.07 -28.47
C ARG A 627 -16.68 -15.34 -27.23
N MET A 628 -15.47 -14.79 -27.32
CA MET A 628 -14.85 -14.09 -26.20
C MET A 628 -15.67 -12.87 -25.76
N ASP A 629 -16.10 -12.89 -24.50
CA ASP A 629 -16.73 -11.76 -23.80
C ASP A 629 -16.26 -11.74 -22.35
N LEU A 630 -15.54 -10.68 -21.96
CA LEU A 630 -15.01 -10.54 -20.61
C LEU A 630 -16.08 -10.55 -19.51
N ARG A 631 -17.30 -10.07 -19.79
CA ARG A 631 -18.41 -10.12 -18.84
C ARG A 631 -18.89 -11.54 -18.63
N ARG A 632 -18.92 -12.34 -19.70
CA ARG A 632 -19.25 -13.77 -19.64
C ARG A 632 -18.18 -14.57 -18.93
N GLU A 633 -16.90 -14.28 -19.23
CA GLU A 633 -15.74 -14.93 -18.62
C GLU A 633 -15.69 -14.74 -17.11
N ILE A 634 -15.93 -13.51 -16.66
CA ILE A 634 -15.72 -13.14 -15.26
C ILE A 634 -17.06 -13.18 -14.52
N GLY A 635 -17.94 -12.19 -14.76
CA GLY A 635 -19.22 -12.08 -14.06
C GLY A 635 -20.12 -13.29 -14.28
N GLY A 636 -20.25 -13.76 -15.53
CA GLY A 636 -21.08 -14.92 -15.86
C GLY A 636 -20.60 -16.22 -15.21
N SER A 637 -19.29 -16.45 -15.14
CA SER A 637 -18.72 -17.62 -14.44
C SER A 637 -18.93 -17.54 -12.93
N ILE A 638 -18.70 -16.36 -12.34
CA ILE A 638 -18.98 -16.09 -10.93
C ILE A 638 -20.45 -16.37 -10.59
N ASP A 639 -21.38 -15.86 -11.40
CA ASP A 639 -22.83 -16.06 -11.21
C ASP A 639 -23.23 -17.53 -11.30
N TYR A 640 -22.67 -18.26 -12.27
CA TYR A 640 -22.91 -19.70 -12.40
C TYR A 640 -22.46 -20.45 -11.14
N ILE A 641 -21.23 -20.19 -10.66
CA ILE A 641 -20.68 -20.84 -9.46
C ILE A 641 -21.55 -20.50 -8.25
N ASN A 642 -21.85 -19.23 -8.03
CA ASN A 642 -22.66 -18.76 -6.90
C ASN A 642 -24.05 -19.39 -6.87
N ARG A 643 -24.69 -19.53 -8.04
CA ARG A 643 -26.06 -20.08 -8.14
C ARG A 643 -26.11 -21.60 -8.05
N THR A 644 -25.10 -22.29 -8.59
CA THR A 644 -25.20 -23.72 -8.93
C THR A 644 -24.31 -24.61 -8.09
N LEU A 645 -23.14 -24.09 -7.67
CA LEU A 645 -22.08 -24.88 -7.03
C LEU A 645 -21.80 -24.44 -5.58
N ALA A 646 -21.82 -23.14 -5.30
CA ALA A 646 -21.49 -22.61 -4.00
C ALA A 646 -22.66 -22.76 -3.00
N PRO A 647 -22.38 -23.02 -1.71
CA PRO A 647 -23.39 -22.93 -0.66
C PRO A 647 -23.93 -21.51 -0.47
N ALA A 648 -25.17 -21.39 0.01
CA ALA A 648 -25.71 -20.10 0.42
C ALA A 648 -24.82 -19.44 1.49
N GLY A 649 -24.53 -18.15 1.32
CA GLY A 649 -23.68 -17.37 2.24
C GLY A 649 -22.16 -17.57 2.04
N LYS A 650 -21.73 -18.31 1.01
CA LYS A 650 -20.33 -18.53 0.69
C LYS A 650 -20.05 -18.28 -0.80
N PRO A 651 -20.26 -17.05 -1.28
CA PRO A 651 -20.06 -16.71 -2.69
C PRO A 651 -18.57 -16.81 -3.08
N VAL A 652 -18.31 -16.81 -4.38
CA VAL A 652 -16.99 -16.60 -4.96
C VAL A 652 -16.39 -15.32 -4.37
N SER A 653 -15.18 -15.42 -3.83
CA SER A 653 -14.45 -14.29 -3.24
C SER A 653 -13.14 -13.97 -3.97
N LEU A 654 -12.68 -14.88 -4.85
CA LEU A 654 -11.43 -14.74 -5.59
C LEU A 654 -11.57 -15.20 -7.04
N LEU A 655 -10.96 -14.44 -7.97
CA LEU A 655 -10.71 -14.86 -9.33
C LEU A 655 -9.23 -15.30 -9.43
N LEU A 656 -9.02 -16.56 -9.77
CA LEU A 656 -7.71 -17.11 -10.08
C LEU A 656 -7.52 -17.01 -11.59
N TRP A 657 -6.48 -16.31 -12.05
CA TRP A 657 -6.29 -16.05 -13.49
C TRP A 657 -5.88 -17.32 -14.24
N SER A 658 -6.57 -17.63 -15.34
CA SER A 658 -6.29 -18.79 -16.20
C SER A 658 -5.04 -18.61 -17.06
N GLY A 659 -4.51 -19.74 -17.56
CA GLY A 659 -3.50 -19.78 -18.60
C GLY A 659 -2.20 -19.07 -18.22
N ASP A 660 -1.73 -18.16 -19.07
CA ASP A 660 -0.51 -17.36 -18.86
C ASP A 660 -0.58 -16.37 -17.69
N CYS A 661 -1.74 -16.27 -17.04
CA CYS A 661 -2.01 -15.37 -15.92
C CYS A 661 -1.67 -13.91 -16.22
N GLN A 662 -1.84 -13.45 -17.46
CA GLN A 662 -1.53 -12.07 -17.87
C GLN A 662 -2.80 -11.30 -18.27
N PRO A 663 -3.75 -11.09 -17.34
CA PRO A 663 -4.99 -10.41 -17.62
C PRO A 663 -4.75 -8.94 -18.07
N PRO A 664 -5.56 -8.43 -19.00
CA PRO A 664 -5.61 -7.00 -19.28
C PRO A 664 -6.28 -6.24 -18.14
N ALA A 665 -6.01 -4.93 -18.02
CA ALA A 665 -6.62 -4.06 -17.01
C ALA A 665 -8.17 -4.11 -17.02
N ALA A 666 -8.79 -4.24 -18.20
CA ALA A 666 -10.23 -4.34 -18.33
C ALA A 666 -10.82 -5.59 -17.64
N ALA A 667 -10.08 -6.71 -17.64
CA ALA A 667 -10.48 -7.92 -16.93
C ALA A 667 -10.40 -7.72 -15.41
N ILE A 668 -9.31 -7.12 -14.91
CA ILE A 668 -9.13 -6.83 -13.48
C ILE A 668 -10.28 -5.94 -12.97
N LYS A 669 -10.64 -4.88 -13.71
CA LYS A 669 -11.77 -4.01 -13.35
C LYS A 669 -13.10 -4.75 -13.24
N LEU A 670 -13.33 -5.76 -14.06
CA LEU A 670 -14.57 -6.56 -14.00
C LEU A 670 -14.60 -7.47 -12.76
N ALA A 671 -13.45 -7.98 -12.31
CA ALA A 671 -13.35 -8.67 -11.02
C ALA A 671 -13.64 -7.71 -9.86
N ASP A 672 -13.04 -6.51 -9.87
CA ASP A 672 -13.28 -5.47 -8.86
C ASP A 672 -14.76 -5.05 -8.82
N GLN A 673 -15.39 -4.85 -9.97
CA GLN A 673 -16.83 -4.52 -10.09
C GLN A 673 -17.74 -5.65 -9.58
N ALA A 674 -17.30 -6.90 -9.67
CA ALA A 674 -18.00 -8.04 -9.10
C ALA A 674 -17.77 -8.19 -7.58
N GLY A 675 -16.93 -7.34 -6.97
CA GLY A 675 -16.58 -7.43 -5.55
C GLY A 675 -15.67 -8.61 -5.22
N VAL A 676 -14.93 -9.12 -6.22
CA VAL A 676 -14.09 -10.32 -6.13
C VAL A 676 -12.63 -9.92 -6.26
N LEU A 677 -11.79 -10.43 -5.35
CA LEU A 677 -10.34 -10.21 -5.38
C LEU A 677 -9.71 -10.96 -6.56
N ASN A 678 -8.44 -10.69 -6.90
CA ASN A 678 -7.74 -11.42 -7.97
C ASN A 678 -6.33 -11.87 -7.56
N MET A 679 -5.92 -13.05 -8.04
CA MET A 679 -4.57 -13.60 -7.83
C MET A 679 -4.16 -14.50 -9.01
N ASN A 680 -2.83 -14.69 -9.15
CA ASN A 680 -2.06 -15.58 -10.02
C ASN A 680 -1.16 -14.80 -10.98
N GLY A 681 -0.28 -15.50 -11.68
CA GLY A 681 1.01 -14.96 -12.12
C GLY A 681 2.01 -14.98 -10.97
N GLY A 682 3.24 -14.53 -11.24
CA GLY A 682 4.35 -14.68 -10.31
C GLY A 682 5.04 -16.03 -10.47
N ASP A 683 6.25 -16.00 -11.02
CA ASP A 683 7.09 -17.15 -11.34
C ASP A 683 8.19 -17.37 -10.31
N THR A 684 7.82 -17.48 -9.03
CA THR A 684 8.82 -17.78 -7.99
C THR A 684 9.17 -19.27 -8.02
N LEU A 685 10.31 -19.59 -8.65
CA LEU A 685 10.81 -20.95 -8.95
C LEU A 685 12.27 -21.16 -8.52
N ILE A 686 12.77 -20.39 -7.54
CA ILE A 686 14.12 -20.60 -7.01
C ILE A 686 14.28 -22.04 -6.48
N THR A 687 15.34 -22.73 -6.90
CA THR A 687 15.65 -24.11 -6.52
C THR A 687 17.15 -24.28 -6.27
N ARG A 688 17.59 -25.39 -5.68
CA ARG A 688 19.03 -25.65 -5.43
C ARG A 688 19.83 -25.79 -6.72
N SER A 689 19.19 -26.21 -7.82
CA SER A 689 19.83 -26.26 -9.16
C SER A 689 19.83 -24.91 -9.88
N ASN A 690 18.96 -23.98 -9.48
CA ASN A 690 18.95 -22.60 -9.97
C ASN A 690 18.77 -21.60 -8.81
N PRO A 691 19.78 -21.45 -7.92
CA PRO A 691 19.65 -20.66 -6.70
C PRO A 691 19.92 -19.18 -6.99
N SER A 692 19.02 -18.54 -7.73
CA SER A 692 19.13 -17.11 -8.08
C SER A 692 17.91 -16.32 -7.61
N TRP A 693 18.14 -15.14 -7.07
CA TRP A 693 17.11 -14.16 -6.73
C TRP A 693 16.37 -13.63 -7.96
N THR A 694 16.90 -13.85 -9.18
CA THR A 694 16.16 -13.61 -10.43
C THR A 694 14.96 -14.56 -10.62
N GLN A 695 14.88 -15.63 -9.82
CA GLN A 695 13.78 -16.60 -9.81
C GLN A 695 12.78 -16.34 -8.67
N ILE A 696 12.77 -15.11 -8.12
CA ILE A 696 11.83 -14.69 -7.09
C ILE A 696 11.07 -13.48 -7.61
N SER A 697 9.77 -13.64 -7.83
CA SER A 697 8.90 -12.60 -8.39
C SER A 697 8.51 -11.55 -7.34
N PRO A 698 8.07 -10.34 -7.75
CA PRO A 698 7.52 -9.35 -6.82
C PRO A 698 6.18 -9.80 -6.22
N LEU A 699 5.55 -8.94 -5.41
CA LEU A 699 4.24 -9.21 -4.80
C LEU A 699 3.06 -9.10 -5.77
N GLY A 700 3.26 -8.41 -6.89
CA GLY A 700 2.24 -8.13 -7.89
C GLY A 700 2.72 -7.04 -8.84
N ILE A 701 1.81 -6.56 -9.68
CA ILE A 701 2.11 -5.58 -10.72
C ILE A 701 0.98 -4.57 -10.91
N ASN A 702 1.35 -3.29 -10.98
CA ASN A 702 0.44 -2.23 -11.41
C ASN A 702 0.25 -2.31 -12.92
N LYS A 703 -1.01 -2.41 -13.33
CA LYS A 703 -1.46 -2.39 -14.72
C LYS A 703 -2.08 -1.02 -15.03
N PRO A 704 -2.36 -0.69 -16.30
CA PRO A 704 -3.01 0.57 -16.66
C PRO A 704 -4.32 0.83 -15.89
N ASP A 705 -4.74 2.09 -15.88
CA ASP A 705 -5.97 2.57 -15.24
C ASP A 705 -6.08 2.28 -13.73
N GLY A 706 -4.95 2.21 -13.03
CA GLY A 706 -4.91 2.02 -11.58
C GLY A 706 -5.31 0.62 -11.11
N THR A 707 -5.25 -0.37 -11.99
CA THR A 707 -5.53 -1.77 -11.64
C THR A 707 -4.29 -2.46 -11.10
N PHE A 708 -4.48 -3.40 -10.16
CA PHE A 708 -3.39 -4.14 -9.55
C PHE A 708 -3.66 -5.64 -9.60
N GLN A 709 -2.69 -6.40 -10.11
CA GLN A 709 -2.70 -7.85 -10.12
C GLN A 709 -1.82 -8.38 -8.99
N VAL A 710 -2.37 -9.21 -8.12
CA VAL A 710 -1.61 -9.88 -7.05
C VAL A 710 -0.99 -11.17 -7.58
N PHE A 711 0.30 -11.35 -7.35
CA PHE A 711 1.00 -12.57 -7.74
C PHE A 711 0.90 -13.67 -6.68
N ALA A 712 0.87 -14.92 -7.14
CA ALA A 712 1.01 -16.07 -6.28
C ALA A 712 2.40 -16.05 -5.60
N PRO A 713 2.52 -16.45 -4.32
CA PRO A 713 3.83 -16.43 -3.64
C PRO A 713 4.88 -17.39 -4.22
N ASN A 714 4.44 -18.57 -4.67
CA ASN A 714 5.26 -19.66 -5.22
C ASN A 714 4.51 -20.30 -6.39
N GLN A 715 5.25 -20.88 -7.34
CA GLN A 715 4.69 -21.43 -8.58
C GLN A 715 4.01 -22.80 -8.38
N ASN A 716 3.05 -23.12 -9.24
CA ASN A 716 2.31 -24.39 -9.25
C ASN A 716 3.15 -25.58 -9.72
N GLU A 717 2.57 -26.78 -9.69
CA GLU A 717 3.23 -28.02 -10.07
C GLU A 717 3.57 -28.14 -11.56
N ASN A 718 2.96 -27.34 -12.44
CA ASN A 718 3.12 -27.50 -13.89
C ASN A 718 4.58 -27.25 -14.31
N VAL A 719 5.25 -26.25 -13.72
CA VAL A 719 6.64 -25.90 -14.06
C VAL A 719 7.63 -26.93 -13.53
N TYR A 720 7.29 -27.60 -12.43
CA TYR A 720 8.13 -28.64 -11.84
C TYR A 720 7.98 -29.99 -12.56
N THR A 721 6.93 -30.14 -13.38
CA THR A 721 6.57 -31.39 -14.06
C THR A 721 6.65 -31.28 -15.58
N ASN A 722 7.40 -30.29 -16.10
CA ASN A 722 7.56 -30.03 -17.53
C ASN A 722 6.20 -29.89 -18.25
N LEU A 723 5.36 -28.97 -17.79
CA LEU A 723 4.00 -28.78 -18.32
C LEU A 723 3.18 -30.07 -18.27
N TRP A 724 3.27 -30.79 -17.15
CA TRP A 724 2.61 -32.09 -16.96
C TRP A 724 3.08 -33.22 -17.89
N HIS A 725 4.22 -33.08 -18.60
CA HIS A 725 4.85 -34.19 -19.34
C HIS A 725 5.70 -35.13 -18.46
N GLY A 726 5.88 -34.78 -17.19
CA GLY A 726 6.63 -35.53 -16.21
C GLY A 726 8.08 -35.05 -16.03
N PRO A 727 8.77 -35.53 -14.98
CA PRO A 727 8.30 -36.51 -14.01
C PRO A 727 7.19 -35.96 -13.09
N TYR A 728 6.09 -36.72 -12.93
CA TYR A 728 4.91 -36.27 -12.16
C TYR A 728 5.14 -36.12 -10.65
N TYR A 729 6.30 -36.53 -10.14
CA TYR A 729 6.73 -36.28 -8.75
C TYR A 729 7.51 -34.97 -8.60
N GLY A 730 7.77 -34.23 -9.69
CA GLY A 730 8.65 -33.06 -9.69
C GLY A 730 8.25 -31.96 -8.71
N PHE A 731 6.96 -31.85 -8.37
CA PHE A 731 6.45 -30.84 -7.43
C PHE A 731 7.07 -30.92 -6.03
N GLU A 732 7.64 -32.06 -5.63
CA GLU A 732 8.38 -32.16 -4.36
C GLU A 732 9.49 -31.10 -4.22
N ARG A 733 10.02 -30.60 -5.35
CA ARG A 733 11.05 -29.57 -5.38
C ARG A 733 10.59 -28.19 -4.93
N VAL A 734 9.28 -27.95 -4.83
CA VAL A 734 8.75 -26.70 -4.24
C VAL A 734 9.25 -26.49 -2.80
N ILE A 735 9.57 -27.58 -2.09
CA ILE A 735 10.19 -27.52 -0.75
C ILE A 735 11.53 -26.77 -0.80
N GLU A 736 12.33 -26.95 -1.85
CA GLU A 736 13.57 -26.18 -2.05
C GLU A 736 13.28 -24.68 -2.15
N THR A 737 12.21 -24.31 -2.85
CA THR A 737 11.74 -22.93 -2.99
C THR A 737 11.33 -22.36 -1.64
N TYR A 738 10.62 -23.12 -0.80
CA TYR A 738 10.21 -22.66 0.53
C TYR A 738 11.41 -22.37 1.43
N GLU A 739 12.44 -23.22 1.40
CA GLU A 739 13.66 -23.04 2.19
C GLU A 739 14.47 -21.82 1.71
N LEU A 740 14.71 -21.70 0.40
CA LEU A 740 15.52 -20.64 -0.20
C LEU A 740 14.85 -19.26 -0.15
N THR A 741 13.53 -19.21 0.08
CA THR A 741 12.77 -17.96 0.29
C THR A 741 12.51 -17.64 1.77
N ASP A 742 12.94 -18.50 2.72
CA ASP A 742 12.90 -18.22 4.16
C ASP A 742 14.24 -17.72 4.71
N ARG A 743 15.35 -18.28 4.21
CA ARG A 743 16.70 -18.06 4.74
C ARG A 743 17.72 -17.80 3.62
N PRO A 744 18.72 -16.93 3.85
CA PRO A 744 18.94 -16.15 5.07
C PRO A 744 17.95 -14.99 5.23
N LEU A 745 17.31 -14.55 4.15
CA LEU A 745 16.28 -13.52 4.14
C LEU A 745 14.93 -14.14 3.80
N ARG A 746 13.85 -13.69 4.45
CA ARG A 746 12.49 -14.12 4.12
C ARG A 746 11.90 -13.23 3.03
N PHE A 747 11.69 -13.79 1.85
CA PHE A 747 11.14 -13.09 0.68
C PHE A 747 9.66 -13.38 0.43
N LYS A 748 9.20 -14.58 0.79
CA LYS A 748 7.85 -15.07 0.46
C LYS A 748 7.19 -15.77 1.63
N PRO A 749 5.85 -15.73 1.76
CA PRO A 749 5.14 -16.75 2.53
C PRO A 749 5.26 -18.13 1.85
N VAL A 750 4.70 -19.17 2.45
CA VAL A 750 4.58 -20.51 1.84
C VAL A 750 3.26 -20.58 1.07
N ASN A 751 3.31 -21.05 -0.17
CA ASN A 751 2.14 -21.29 -1.00
C ASN A 751 2.16 -22.70 -1.59
N ILE A 752 1.15 -23.52 -1.26
CA ILE A 752 0.90 -24.78 -1.98
C ILE A 752 -0.08 -24.46 -3.11
N TYR A 753 0.47 -24.25 -4.30
CA TYR A 753 -0.29 -23.96 -5.51
C TYR A 753 -0.25 -25.16 -6.43
N TYR A 754 -1.41 -25.64 -6.86
CA TYR A 754 -1.47 -26.70 -7.86
C TYR A 754 -2.78 -26.73 -8.65
N HIS A 755 -2.83 -27.50 -9.72
CA HIS A 755 -4.05 -27.69 -10.51
C HIS A 755 -4.83 -28.95 -10.14
N SER A 756 -6.13 -28.96 -10.47
CA SER A 756 -7.03 -30.09 -10.20
C SER A 756 -6.57 -31.41 -10.83
N TYR A 757 -5.93 -31.40 -12.01
CA TYR A 757 -5.38 -32.61 -12.63
C TYR A 757 -4.27 -33.30 -11.82
N SER A 758 -3.74 -32.69 -10.76
CA SER A 758 -2.76 -33.32 -9.86
C SER A 758 -3.30 -34.60 -9.20
N GLY A 759 -4.62 -34.74 -9.11
CA GLY A 759 -5.29 -35.96 -8.63
C GLY A 759 -5.19 -37.16 -9.58
N THR A 760 -4.70 -36.99 -10.80
CA THR A 760 -4.78 -38.05 -11.84
C THR A 760 -3.68 -39.11 -11.75
N LYS A 761 -2.53 -38.80 -11.13
CA LYS A 761 -1.36 -39.70 -11.10
C LYS A 761 -0.95 -40.05 -9.67
N VAL A 762 -0.61 -41.33 -9.41
CA VAL A 762 -0.11 -41.79 -8.10
C VAL A 762 1.14 -41.01 -7.67
N ALA A 763 2.07 -40.75 -8.60
CA ALA A 763 3.31 -40.02 -8.30
C ALA A 763 3.04 -38.58 -7.87
N SER A 764 2.09 -37.88 -8.50
CA SER A 764 1.70 -36.53 -8.10
C SER A 764 1.00 -36.50 -6.74
N LEU A 765 0.08 -37.45 -6.48
CA LEU A 765 -0.55 -37.59 -5.16
C LEU A 765 0.45 -37.86 -4.03
N ARG A 766 1.54 -38.60 -4.31
CA ARG A 766 2.63 -38.81 -3.34
C ARG A 766 3.43 -37.52 -3.12
N ALA A 767 3.74 -36.78 -4.19
CA ALA A 767 4.41 -35.49 -4.10
C ALA A 767 3.58 -34.48 -3.29
N LEU A 768 2.28 -34.37 -3.56
CA LEU A 768 1.36 -33.52 -2.80
C LEU A 768 1.35 -33.91 -1.31
N ARG A 769 1.17 -35.19 -0.97
CA ARG A 769 1.23 -35.63 0.44
C ARG A 769 2.52 -35.23 1.12
N LYS A 770 3.67 -35.40 0.45
CA LYS A 770 4.97 -34.99 0.98
C LYS A 770 5.05 -33.48 1.22
N VAL A 771 4.53 -32.66 0.31
CA VAL A 771 4.50 -31.20 0.46
C VAL A 771 3.59 -30.79 1.63
N TYR A 772 2.39 -31.38 1.75
CA TYR A 772 1.47 -31.12 2.86
C TYR A 772 2.07 -31.56 4.22
N ASP A 773 2.68 -32.74 4.27
CA ASP A 773 3.34 -33.25 5.48
C ASP A 773 4.52 -32.35 5.87
N TYR A 774 5.29 -31.85 4.89
CA TYR A 774 6.36 -30.89 5.14
C TYR A 774 5.84 -29.61 5.80
N VAL A 775 4.80 -28.97 5.25
CA VAL A 775 4.29 -27.69 5.79
C VAL A 775 3.66 -27.85 7.18
N LEU A 776 3.05 -29.00 7.47
CA LEU A 776 2.51 -29.31 8.80
C LEU A 776 3.61 -29.47 9.85
N GLY A 777 4.84 -29.81 9.44
CA GLY A 777 6.03 -29.83 10.30
C GLY A 777 6.64 -28.46 10.55
N GLN A 778 6.17 -27.40 9.89
CA GLN A 778 6.73 -26.04 9.99
C GLN A 778 5.94 -25.15 10.96
N GLN A 779 6.56 -24.04 11.38
CA GLN A 779 5.91 -23.01 12.21
C GLN A 779 5.14 -21.99 11.36
N LEU A 780 4.01 -22.41 10.77
CA LEU A 780 3.24 -21.60 9.81
C LEU A 780 1.86 -21.20 10.34
N MET A 781 1.38 -20.03 9.92
CA MET A 781 0.00 -19.56 10.12
C MET A 781 -0.82 -19.81 8.83
N PRO A 782 -1.74 -20.79 8.82
CA PRO A 782 -2.58 -21.09 7.65
C PRO A 782 -3.65 -20.01 7.44
N LEU A 783 -3.84 -19.62 6.18
CA LEU A 783 -4.74 -18.57 5.71
C LEU A 783 -5.45 -19.01 4.43
N HIS A 784 -6.62 -18.41 4.15
CA HIS A 784 -7.19 -18.45 2.81
C HIS A 784 -6.40 -17.55 1.85
N ALA A 785 -6.55 -17.76 0.54
CA ALA A 785 -5.81 -16.96 -0.44
C ALA A 785 -6.27 -15.49 -0.42
N THR A 786 -7.55 -15.22 -0.15
CA THR A 786 -8.05 -13.85 0.00
C THR A 786 -7.42 -13.10 1.17
N ASP A 787 -7.12 -13.76 2.29
CA ASP A 787 -6.40 -13.14 3.42
C ASP A 787 -5.01 -12.67 2.98
N TYR A 788 -4.30 -13.46 2.17
CA TYR A 788 -3.02 -13.06 1.59
C TYR A 788 -3.18 -11.89 0.60
N VAL A 789 -4.17 -11.95 -0.30
CA VAL A 789 -4.42 -10.90 -1.28
C VAL A 789 -4.73 -9.56 -0.60
N ARG A 790 -5.57 -9.55 0.44
CA ARG A 790 -5.85 -8.36 1.25
C ARG A 790 -4.59 -7.77 1.89
N LYS A 791 -3.69 -8.62 2.40
CA LYS A 791 -2.39 -8.17 2.95
C LYS A 791 -1.52 -7.51 1.90
N VAL A 792 -1.49 -8.02 0.67
CA VAL A 792 -0.73 -7.39 -0.43
C VAL A 792 -1.36 -6.07 -0.85
N ILE A 793 -2.69 -5.97 -0.90
CA ILE A 793 -3.38 -4.71 -1.21
C ILE A 793 -3.10 -3.66 -0.13
N ASP A 794 -3.19 -4.02 1.15
CA ASP A 794 -2.84 -3.12 2.26
C ASP A 794 -1.36 -2.71 2.19
N TRP A 795 -0.45 -3.66 1.86
CA TRP A 795 0.97 -3.36 1.64
C TRP A 795 1.22 -2.25 0.60
N GLN A 796 0.44 -2.23 -0.50
CA GLN A 796 0.53 -1.24 -1.58
C GLN A 796 0.13 0.17 -1.11
N GLY A 797 -0.90 0.23 -0.26
CA GLY A 797 -1.46 1.48 0.25
C GLY A 797 -0.76 2.01 1.51
N MET A 798 -0.17 1.13 2.33
CA MET A 798 0.25 1.46 3.70
C MET A 798 1.21 2.67 3.77
N ALA A 799 0.86 3.67 4.55
CA ALA A 799 1.72 4.82 4.82
C ALA A 799 2.71 4.50 5.95
N VAL A 800 3.94 5.00 5.78
CA VAL A 800 4.95 5.03 6.84
C VAL A 800 5.38 6.47 6.99
N ALA A 801 5.25 7.01 8.20
CA ALA A 801 5.63 8.38 8.53
C ALA A 801 6.43 8.39 9.83
N ARG A 802 7.19 9.46 10.05
CA ARG A 802 7.89 9.72 11.31
C ARG A 802 7.32 10.97 11.96
N GLU A 803 7.15 10.94 13.27
CA GLU A 803 6.98 12.18 14.03
C GLU A 803 8.25 13.01 13.90
N LEU A 804 8.08 14.33 13.77
CA LEU A 804 9.24 15.21 13.89
C LEU A 804 9.81 15.07 15.32
N GLY A 805 11.13 14.97 15.47
CA GLY A 805 11.79 15.04 16.78
C GLY A 805 11.80 16.48 17.32
N GLY A 806 11.98 16.65 18.63
CA GLY A 806 12.46 17.94 19.17
C GLY A 806 13.91 18.20 18.74
N ASP A 807 14.40 19.42 18.97
CA ASP A 807 15.72 19.91 18.53
C ASP A 807 16.85 18.90 18.76
N GLY A 808 17.27 18.21 17.69
CA GLY A 808 18.49 17.39 17.65
C GLY A 808 18.33 15.94 18.15
N GLU A 809 18.58 15.01 17.23
CA GLU A 809 19.06 13.63 17.45
C GLU A 809 18.13 12.55 18.05
N GLN A 810 17.01 12.85 18.73
CA GLN A 810 16.03 11.81 19.06
C GLN A 810 15.03 11.58 17.92
N ALA A 811 15.05 10.39 17.33
CA ALA A 811 14.05 9.97 16.35
C ALA A 811 12.66 9.95 17.02
N GLY A 812 11.71 10.72 16.46
CA GLY A 812 10.31 10.63 16.86
C GLY A 812 9.73 9.23 16.61
N ALA A 813 8.56 8.94 17.17
CA ALA A 813 7.91 7.66 16.94
C ALA A 813 7.56 7.47 15.45
N TRP A 814 7.53 6.22 14.99
CA TRP A 814 7.02 5.90 13.68
C TRP A 814 5.50 5.82 13.70
N ILE A 815 4.85 6.32 12.66
CA ILE A 815 3.42 6.19 12.40
C ILE A 815 3.26 5.27 11.20
N VAL A 816 2.50 4.19 11.38
CA VAL A 816 2.15 3.25 10.31
C VAL A 816 0.63 3.23 10.18
N ARG A 817 0.14 3.45 8.95
CA ARG A 817 -1.29 3.54 8.64
C ARG A 817 -1.64 2.70 7.41
N GLY A 818 -2.69 1.90 7.51
CA GLY A 818 -3.22 1.05 6.44
C GLY A 818 -4.69 0.72 6.66
N ASP A 819 -5.22 -0.24 5.91
CA ASP A 819 -6.61 -0.69 6.05
C ASP A 819 -6.80 -1.68 7.23
N GLY A 820 -5.70 -2.26 7.73
CA GLY A 820 -5.67 -3.14 8.91
C GLY A 820 -5.69 -4.62 8.59
N ASN A 821 -5.54 -5.02 7.33
CA ASN A 821 -5.33 -6.40 6.92
C ASN A 821 -3.87 -6.83 7.08
N LEU A 822 -2.91 -5.94 6.84
CA LEU A 822 -1.47 -6.19 7.05
C LEU A 822 -1.06 -5.75 8.46
N ARG A 823 -0.63 -6.73 9.27
CA ARG A 823 -0.40 -6.55 10.72
C ARG A 823 1.03 -6.80 11.15
N ASN A 824 1.98 -6.57 10.24
CA ASN A 824 3.38 -6.84 10.50
C ASN A 824 4.29 -5.88 9.71
N VAL A 825 5.30 -5.35 10.41
CA VAL A 825 6.39 -4.59 9.82
C VAL A 825 7.73 -5.13 10.29
N ARG A 826 8.75 -5.03 9.45
CA ARG A 826 10.14 -5.37 9.78
C ARG A 826 10.94 -4.11 10.06
N TRP A 827 11.66 -4.11 11.17
CA TRP A 827 12.62 -3.09 11.54
C TRP A 827 14.05 -3.63 11.49
N THR A 828 14.92 -2.96 10.73
CA THR A 828 16.35 -3.30 10.62
C THR A 828 17.27 -2.11 10.92
N GLY A 829 16.71 -1.01 11.46
CA GLY A 829 17.47 0.18 11.83
C GLY A 829 18.03 0.09 13.26
N THR A 830 18.48 1.23 13.80
CA THR A 830 19.02 1.33 15.15
C THR A 830 17.93 1.38 16.22
N GLY A 831 18.23 0.92 17.44
CA GLY A 831 17.23 0.84 18.52
C GLY A 831 16.26 -0.31 18.37
N VAL A 832 15.43 -0.50 19.38
CA VAL A 832 14.47 -1.60 19.48
C VAL A 832 13.06 -1.07 19.73
N PRO A 833 12.01 -1.72 19.22
CA PRO A 833 10.64 -1.32 19.51
C PRO A 833 10.33 -1.38 21.01
N ASP A 834 9.67 -0.36 21.53
CA ASP A 834 9.08 -0.35 22.87
C ASP A 834 7.59 -0.68 22.77
N VAL A 835 7.23 -1.94 23.02
CA VAL A 835 5.83 -2.41 22.89
C VAL A 835 4.91 -1.73 23.90
N ALA A 836 5.36 -1.54 25.14
CA ALA A 836 4.56 -0.93 26.20
C ALA A 836 4.30 0.57 25.93
N GLY A 837 5.31 1.29 25.43
CA GLY A 837 5.18 2.71 25.05
C GLY A 837 4.50 2.95 23.69
N SER A 838 4.27 1.90 22.91
CA SER A 838 3.66 1.97 21.58
C SER A 838 2.14 1.86 21.62
N GLN A 839 1.48 2.40 20.59
CA GLN A 839 0.05 2.22 20.38
C GLN A 839 -0.17 1.32 19.16
N GLY A 840 -1.09 0.37 19.27
CA GLY A 840 -1.39 -0.57 18.19
C GLY A 840 -0.26 -1.55 17.88
N VAL A 841 0.62 -1.82 18.84
CA VAL A 841 1.68 -2.85 18.77
C VAL A 841 1.36 -3.94 19.78
N THR A 842 1.32 -5.20 19.33
CA THR A 842 0.92 -6.35 20.17
C THR A 842 2.10 -7.16 20.68
N GLY A 843 3.27 -7.01 20.07
CA GLY A 843 4.48 -7.74 20.43
C GLY A 843 5.58 -7.66 19.37
N THR A 844 6.66 -8.40 19.59
CA THR A 844 7.79 -8.49 18.67
C THR A 844 8.34 -9.90 18.54
N SER A 845 9.04 -10.16 17.43
CA SER A 845 9.76 -11.43 17.21
C SER A 845 11.00 -11.21 16.35
N ALA A 846 11.98 -12.11 16.41
CA ALA A 846 13.17 -12.01 15.55
C ALA A 846 12.82 -12.13 14.06
N ALA A 847 13.42 -11.28 13.20
CA ALA A 847 13.25 -11.36 11.75
C ALA A 847 14.38 -12.19 11.10
N PRO A 848 14.08 -13.09 10.13
CA PRO A 848 15.10 -13.72 9.30
C PRO A 848 15.93 -12.66 8.57
N GLY A 849 17.26 -12.81 8.60
CA GLY A 849 18.19 -11.86 7.99
C GLY A 849 18.66 -10.74 8.92
N GLY A 850 18.23 -10.75 10.17
CA GLY A 850 18.54 -9.73 11.17
C GLY A 850 17.40 -8.72 11.34
N GLY A 851 17.36 -8.08 12.52
CA GLY A 851 16.31 -7.14 12.90
C GLY A 851 15.13 -7.80 13.62
N VAL A 852 14.02 -7.06 13.71
CA VAL A 852 12.84 -7.39 14.52
C VAL A 852 11.58 -7.24 13.68
N TYR A 853 10.69 -8.21 13.75
CA TYR A 853 9.30 -8.07 13.34
C TYR A 853 8.50 -7.43 14.48
N VAL A 854 7.73 -6.39 14.14
CA VAL A 854 6.81 -5.70 15.03
C VAL A 854 5.40 -6.10 14.64
N HIS A 855 4.68 -6.70 15.58
CA HIS A 855 3.31 -7.18 15.37
C HIS A 855 2.35 -6.03 15.61
N LEU A 856 1.42 -5.79 14.69
CA LEU A 856 0.50 -4.67 14.71
C LEU A 856 -0.92 -5.13 15.03
N ALA A 857 -1.64 -4.33 15.81
CA ALA A 857 -2.99 -4.64 16.27
C ALA A 857 -4.08 -4.34 15.26
N ASP A 858 -3.86 -3.40 14.35
CA ASP A 858 -4.79 -2.94 13.31
C ASP A 858 -4.05 -2.10 12.27
N GLY A 859 -4.79 -1.34 11.46
CA GLY A 859 -4.23 -0.44 10.44
C GLY A 859 -3.72 0.89 10.99
N ALA A 860 -3.53 1.06 12.30
CA ALA A 860 -3.06 2.30 12.90
C ALA A 860 -2.14 2.07 14.10
N SER A 861 -0.84 2.19 13.85
CA SER A 861 0.17 2.02 14.90
C SER A 861 1.04 3.26 15.05
N ARG A 862 1.40 3.54 16.31
CA ARG A 862 2.48 4.44 16.69
C ARG A 862 3.56 3.62 17.38
N ILE A 863 4.70 3.48 16.74
CA ILE A 863 5.80 2.63 17.21
C ILE A 863 6.86 3.52 17.84
N VAL A 864 7.00 3.42 19.16
CA VAL A 864 8.07 4.06 19.92
C VAL A 864 9.32 3.20 19.83
N MET A 865 10.45 3.86 19.58
CA MET A 865 11.75 3.20 19.52
C MET A 865 12.56 3.60 20.75
N ARG A 866 13.22 2.64 21.39
CA ARG A 866 14.16 2.88 22.49
C ARG A 866 15.59 2.58 22.05
N ALA A 867 16.56 3.25 22.68
CA ALA A 867 17.97 2.96 22.44
C ALA A 867 18.28 1.49 22.80
N ALA A 868 19.10 0.82 21.98
CA ALA A 868 19.46 -0.57 22.21
C ALA A 868 20.24 -0.79 23.51
N SER A 869 20.95 0.23 23.98
CA SER A 869 21.69 0.27 25.25
C SER A 869 20.83 0.57 26.48
N ALA A 870 19.56 0.96 26.30
CA ALA A 870 18.68 1.25 27.42
C ALA A 870 18.34 -0.04 28.19
N ALA A 871 18.28 0.06 29.52
CA ALA A 871 17.88 -1.04 30.40
C ALA A 871 16.58 -1.68 29.89
N ALA A 872 16.48 -3.01 29.97
CA ALA A 872 15.25 -3.71 29.64
C ALA A 872 14.15 -3.22 30.60
N VAL A 873 13.17 -2.47 30.08
CA VAL A 873 11.93 -2.20 30.81
C VAL A 873 11.25 -3.54 31.06
N PRO A 874 10.71 -3.82 32.25
CA PRO A 874 9.90 -5.01 32.46
C PRO A 874 8.76 -4.98 31.43
N ALA A 875 8.83 -5.84 30.43
CA ALA A 875 7.80 -5.91 29.41
C ALA A 875 6.53 -6.41 30.10
N GLY A 876 5.48 -5.59 30.07
CA GLY A 876 4.12 -6.10 30.25
C GLY A 876 3.86 -7.24 29.28
N PRO A 877 2.81 -8.06 29.49
CA PRO A 877 2.54 -9.19 28.62
C PRO A 877 2.41 -8.77 27.16
N GLU A 878 3.16 -9.42 26.27
CA GLU A 878 3.12 -9.19 24.83
C GLU A 878 2.95 -10.52 24.07
N ILE A 879 2.42 -10.44 22.85
CA ILE A 879 2.29 -11.59 21.95
C ILE A 879 3.68 -11.91 21.37
N ALA A 880 4.28 -12.98 21.84
CA ALA A 880 5.56 -13.47 21.29
C ALA A 880 5.32 -14.22 19.96
N GLU A 881 4.22 -14.96 19.88
CA GLU A 881 3.82 -15.74 18.71
C GLU A 881 2.31 -15.99 18.73
N ALA A 882 1.66 -15.99 17.57
CA ALA A 882 0.30 -16.53 17.44
C ALA A 882 0.07 -17.22 16.09
N SER A 883 -0.79 -18.24 16.08
CA SER A 883 -1.26 -18.94 14.88
C SER A 883 -2.69 -18.55 14.52
N GLY A 884 -2.99 -17.27 14.67
CA GLY A 884 -4.32 -16.68 14.49
C GLY A 884 -4.22 -15.16 14.49
N PHE A 885 -5.33 -14.52 14.14
CA PHE A 885 -5.47 -13.08 14.08
C PHE A 885 -5.69 -12.51 15.48
N VAL A 886 -4.89 -11.53 15.85
CA VAL A 886 -5.07 -10.69 17.04
C VAL A 886 -5.69 -9.38 16.58
N ARG A 887 -6.90 -9.05 17.07
CA ARG A 887 -7.65 -7.85 16.68
C ARG A 887 -8.14 -7.08 17.90
N ASN A 888 -8.54 -5.83 17.70
CA ASN A 888 -9.14 -4.98 18.74
C ASN A 888 -8.31 -4.93 20.03
N TRP A 889 -6.98 -4.85 19.89
CA TRP A 889 -6.05 -4.77 21.01
C TRP A 889 -6.25 -3.46 21.78
N GLN A 890 -6.52 -3.59 23.07
CA GLN A 890 -6.71 -2.50 24.00
C GLN A 890 -5.82 -2.75 25.21
N HIS A 891 -5.06 -1.75 25.60
CA HIS A 891 -4.23 -1.77 26.80
C HIS A 891 -4.72 -0.64 27.71
N ALA A 892 -5.07 -1.00 28.95
CA ALA A 892 -5.43 -0.09 30.02
C ALA A 892 -4.64 -0.44 31.28
N GLY A 893 -4.38 0.54 32.15
CA GLY A 893 -3.69 0.34 33.41
C GLY A 893 -3.48 1.63 34.18
N GLU A 894 -3.56 1.53 35.51
CA GLU A 894 -3.24 2.57 36.48
C GLU A 894 -2.35 1.94 37.57
N ASP A 895 -1.42 2.71 38.13
CA ASP A 895 -0.60 2.32 39.30
C ASP A 895 0.10 0.95 39.20
N GLY A 896 0.59 0.59 38.00
CA GLY A 896 1.36 -0.63 37.75
C GLY A 896 0.53 -1.87 37.38
N ALA A 897 -0.78 -1.88 37.64
CA ALA A 897 -1.67 -2.94 37.18
C ALA A 897 -1.92 -2.81 35.67
N GLN A 898 -1.86 -3.92 34.94
CA GLN A 898 -2.11 -3.94 33.49
C GLN A 898 -3.31 -4.81 33.14
N GLN A 899 -4.18 -4.26 32.30
CA GLN A 899 -5.32 -4.96 31.70
C GLN A 899 -5.21 -4.86 30.19
N ILE A 900 -5.07 -6.01 29.53
CA ILE A 900 -5.06 -6.11 28.08
C ILE A 900 -6.30 -6.87 27.62
N ARG A 901 -7.00 -6.33 26.62
CA ARG A 901 -8.14 -6.98 25.98
C ARG A 901 -7.93 -7.05 24.48
N PHE A 902 -8.26 -8.18 23.87
CA PHE A 902 -8.23 -8.35 22.43
C PHE A 902 -9.18 -9.46 21.97
N GLU A 903 -9.45 -9.48 20.67
CA GLU A 903 -10.16 -10.57 19.99
C GLU A 903 -9.15 -11.50 19.32
N PHE A 904 -9.37 -12.81 19.47
CA PHE A 904 -8.54 -13.85 18.86
C PHE A 904 -9.36 -14.82 18.03
N SER A 905 -8.83 -15.22 16.88
CA SER A 905 -9.46 -16.20 15.99
C SER A 905 -8.43 -16.82 15.04
N GLY A 906 -8.64 -18.05 14.59
CA GLY A 906 -7.82 -18.64 13.53
C GLY A 906 -8.43 -19.93 12.99
N TYR A 907 -7.95 -20.35 11.82
CA TYR A 907 -8.59 -21.44 11.08
C TYR A 907 -8.22 -22.84 11.57
N THR A 908 -6.95 -23.07 11.93
CA THR A 908 -6.44 -24.42 12.22
C THR A 908 -5.61 -24.43 13.50
N LYS A 909 -6.09 -25.16 14.51
CA LYS A 909 -5.44 -25.30 15.83
C LYS A 909 -4.90 -23.96 16.38
N PRO A 910 -5.74 -22.91 16.44
CA PRO A 910 -5.28 -21.57 16.76
C PRO A 910 -4.79 -21.48 18.20
N PHE A 911 -3.70 -20.73 18.38
CA PHE A 911 -3.08 -20.49 19.68
C PHE A 911 -2.37 -19.14 19.71
N PHE A 912 -2.13 -18.61 20.91
CA PHE A 912 -1.22 -17.50 21.12
C PHE A 912 -0.26 -17.80 22.29
N ARG A 913 0.93 -17.20 22.25
CA ARG A 913 1.97 -17.28 23.28
C ARG A 913 2.26 -15.89 23.83
N LEU A 914 2.23 -15.78 25.15
CA LEU A 914 2.60 -14.57 25.87
C LEU A 914 4.01 -14.69 26.45
N THR A 915 4.80 -13.64 26.33
CA THR A 915 6.01 -13.42 27.15
C THR A 915 5.71 -12.30 28.16
N GLY A 916 6.48 -12.21 29.25
CA GLY A 916 6.24 -11.21 30.31
C GLY A 916 4.97 -11.44 31.15
N ALA A 917 4.33 -12.61 31.01
CA ALA A 917 3.02 -12.89 31.60
C ALA A 917 3.05 -13.71 32.91
N ASP A 918 4.20 -13.82 33.58
CA ASP A 918 4.39 -14.71 34.74
C ASP A 918 3.47 -14.41 35.93
N ARG A 919 3.06 -13.14 36.08
CA ARG A 919 2.17 -12.67 37.16
C ARG A 919 0.77 -12.30 36.65
N CYS A 920 0.41 -12.78 35.46
CA CYS A 920 -0.84 -12.44 34.82
C CYS A 920 -1.85 -13.58 34.90
N ARG A 921 -3.13 -13.22 35.05
CA ARG A 921 -4.28 -14.12 34.87
C ARG A 921 -4.85 -13.87 33.48
N VAL A 922 -5.26 -14.95 32.81
CA VAL A 922 -5.87 -14.88 31.48
C VAL A 922 -7.27 -15.45 31.54
N ALA A 923 -8.21 -14.77 30.91
CA ALA A 923 -9.56 -15.26 30.67
C ALA A 923 -9.86 -15.28 29.17
N ILE A 924 -10.56 -16.32 28.72
CA ILE A 924 -11.06 -16.46 27.35
C ILE A 924 -12.58 -16.59 27.42
N ASP A 925 -13.30 -15.72 26.72
CA ASP A 925 -14.76 -15.60 26.74
C ASP A 925 -15.30 -15.48 28.18
N GLY A 926 -14.61 -14.67 29.00
CA GLY A 926 -14.92 -14.43 30.40
C GLY A 926 -14.57 -15.58 31.36
N LYS A 927 -14.00 -16.69 30.87
CA LYS A 927 -13.63 -17.86 31.69
C LYS A 927 -12.12 -17.88 31.96
N PRO A 928 -11.68 -17.95 33.22
CA PRO A 928 -10.26 -18.09 33.55
C PRO A 928 -9.64 -19.34 32.90
N VAL A 929 -8.48 -19.19 32.29
CA VAL A 929 -7.71 -20.28 31.66
C VAL A 929 -6.28 -20.31 32.17
N GLN A 930 -5.73 -21.51 32.34
CA GLN A 930 -4.31 -21.68 32.68
C GLN A 930 -3.50 -21.96 31.41
N GLY A 931 -2.45 -21.17 31.20
CA GLY A 931 -1.54 -21.36 30.07
C GLY A 931 -0.53 -22.47 30.34
N VAL A 932 -0.04 -23.11 29.27
CA VAL A 932 1.03 -24.10 29.34
C VAL A 932 2.37 -23.39 29.19
N ARG A 933 3.27 -23.54 30.18
CA ARG A 933 4.61 -22.94 30.12
C ARG A 933 5.48 -23.73 29.14
N GLU A 934 5.96 -23.06 28.10
CA GLU A 934 6.80 -23.66 27.05
C GLU A 934 7.75 -22.59 26.50
N ARG A 935 9.04 -22.91 26.36
CA ARG A 935 10.05 -22.01 25.76
C ARG A 935 10.13 -20.61 26.39
N GLY A 936 9.93 -20.51 27.71
CA GLY A 936 9.91 -19.22 28.42
C GLY A 936 8.67 -18.35 28.15
N THR A 937 7.63 -18.93 27.54
CA THR A 937 6.35 -18.26 27.24
C THR A 937 5.18 -19.04 27.86
N LEU A 938 4.01 -18.42 27.94
CA LEU A 938 2.74 -19.08 28.28
C LEU A 938 1.89 -19.25 27.03
N ARG A 939 1.61 -20.51 26.66
CA ARG A 939 0.77 -20.87 25.50
C ARG A 939 -0.69 -21.05 25.92
N PHE A 940 -1.60 -20.51 25.11
CA PHE A 940 -3.04 -20.71 25.22
C PHE A 940 -3.60 -21.20 23.89
N ASP A 941 -4.32 -22.32 23.92
CA ASP A 941 -4.99 -22.92 22.78
C ASP A 941 -6.46 -22.49 22.74
N THR A 942 -6.98 -22.31 21.52
CA THR A 942 -8.31 -21.77 21.26
C THR A 942 -9.03 -22.61 20.20
N MET A 943 -10.35 -22.43 20.05
CA MET A 943 -11.12 -23.21 19.10
C MET A 943 -10.96 -22.65 17.67
N PRO A 944 -10.76 -23.51 16.65
CA PRO A 944 -10.74 -23.07 15.27
C PRO A 944 -12.11 -22.54 14.83
N VAL A 945 -12.10 -21.58 13.90
CA VAL A 945 -13.30 -21.02 13.28
C VAL A 945 -13.23 -21.11 11.75
N SER A 946 -14.37 -21.23 11.09
CA SER A 946 -14.45 -21.25 9.62
C SER A 946 -14.36 -19.85 9.01
N ASN A 947 -14.75 -18.81 9.76
CA ASN A 947 -14.66 -17.42 9.34
C ASN A 947 -14.14 -16.54 10.50
N PRO A 948 -12.84 -16.22 10.53
CA PRO A 948 -12.21 -15.43 11.59
C PRO A 948 -12.56 -13.95 11.57
N ASP A 949 -13.23 -13.45 10.52
CA ASP A 949 -13.75 -12.09 10.51
C ASP A 949 -15.05 -11.98 11.32
N ASN A 950 -15.83 -13.07 11.40
CA ASN A 950 -17.15 -13.09 12.05
C ASN A 950 -17.21 -13.82 13.40
N ALA A 951 -16.35 -14.82 13.62
CA ALA A 951 -16.32 -15.61 14.86
C ALA A 951 -14.99 -15.40 15.58
N LYS A 952 -15.05 -14.84 16.79
CA LYS A 952 -13.87 -14.44 17.56
C LYS A 952 -14.08 -14.69 19.04
N GLN A 953 -12.99 -15.00 19.74
CA GLN A 953 -12.97 -15.20 21.17
C GLN A 953 -12.41 -13.94 21.85
N SER A 954 -13.05 -13.49 22.92
CA SER A 954 -12.56 -12.37 23.72
C SER A 954 -11.48 -12.87 24.67
N VAL A 955 -10.30 -12.24 24.66
CA VAL A 955 -9.19 -12.53 25.56
C VAL A 955 -8.97 -11.34 26.47
N GLU A 956 -8.86 -11.61 27.76
CA GLU A 956 -8.51 -10.63 28.79
C GLU A 956 -7.31 -11.11 29.60
N ILE A 957 -6.28 -10.25 29.69
CA ILE A 957 -5.08 -10.49 30.50
C ILE A 957 -5.08 -9.45 31.61
N THR A 958 -4.94 -9.89 32.85
CA THR A 958 -4.84 -9.03 34.03
C THR A 958 -3.58 -9.34 34.79
N CYS A 959 -2.66 -8.38 34.89
CA CYS A 959 -1.40 -8.52 35.60
C CYS A 959 -1.41 -7.67 36.88
N ALA A 960 -0.93 -8.25 37.97
CA ALA A 960 -0.70 -7.49 39.20
C ALA A 960 0.45 -6.49 39.01
N ALA A 961 0.40 -5.39 39.77
CA ALA A 961 1.44 -4.36 39.83
C ALA A 961 2.81 -4.90 40.28
#